data_AF-A0A7J7DDR4-F1
#
_entry.id   AF-A0A7J7DDR4-F1
#
_cell.length_a   1.000
_cell.length_b   1.000
_cell.length_c   1.000
_cell.angle_alpha   90.00
_cell.angle_beta   90.00
_cell.angle_gamma   90.00
#
_symmetry.space_group_name_H-M   'P 1'
#
loop_
_entity.id
_entity.type
_entity.pdbx_description
1 polymer ?
#
loop_
_entity_poly.entity_id
_entity_poly.type
_entity_poly.pdbx_seq_one_letter_code
_entity_poly.pdbx_strand_id
1 'polypeptide(L)'
;MVVEGKAATAHRMSYGFSDQLHSRFLVICQKSKGGNPLGIFQGDPLNNSFGLILLEIAIVLVASRTVRFLLKPLKQPRVISDLIGGIFVGPSLLGHNKTFSTHLFPENTKFVVRNMGLMGFMYFLFISGVKMDLTLVKKSGRKHVVIAFLGVLAPILAVIGLSCIIRPLMDKELAKDSSIGAVAASVAIPAFPVLFPILKELNLLSSEVGRMALSTAIISDAIGLNAIAGFEAIKQGEAKSTYTIWYVISTIVLALFMVTVVRKFMIWIIERTPEGKPVDQSYVTIILLGVLVIGFLTDMFGIAIGNGPLWLGLVIPDGPPLGSTLVDKSETFIMEILMPFSFTYIGLYTDVYSMASIGWSGVAPLFYMVLIGYAFKFIATLLPSLFYNIPVRDSLTLSLIMSLRGQVEILLFLHWMDKKIIGIPRFSLMILLTMAVTAVATPLIAFFYDPTRPYMVNKRRTIQHTPPNTDIGIILCIHDQESVNGLINLLEISYPTTTSRFSVYAIHLVELLGRAAPVFVDHDKEEEDDRYCNAHTADDTIYSALKLYQEVRAEFVNIHAFTVQAPNRTMYQNICEMALLNKATIIIVPYHKEHLDGVTGIVRRGIQSVNSSVLVHAPCSVGVLVDKGELRQPIVGLRVRKFATMEEESNSSRRMSTRTRKVASKMAAALGSSDNRTQAAIARLEALENDNAVMEAVDVNDDDEASLDEDDQGYLQKRHAKGTMRKTRQAKALEARKAPRSFLELLHEANLESLPPHVPSYIRAAVGPPSSTSRRYFCTVCGYAASYTCVTCGMRFCCIRCQIVHNDTRCLKFVA
;
A
#
# COMPACT_ATOMS: atom_id res chain seq x y z
N MET A 1 41.88 -8.59 53.06
CA MET A 1 42.37 -7.70 54.14
C MET A 1 42.48 -6.30 53.57
N VAL A 2 42.10 -5.27 54.35
CA VAL A 2 42.26 -3.81 54.06
C VAL A 2 41.44 -3.31 52.84
N VAL A 3 40.29 -2.62 52.93
CA VAL A 3 39.89 -1.34 53.61
C VAL A 3 40.58 -0.13 52.95
N GLU A 4 39.97 0.97 52.51
CA GLU A 4 38.58 1.52 52.45
C GLU A 4 38.44 2.32 51.11
N GLY A 5 37.29 2.74 50.56
CA GLY A 5 35.86 2.64 50.90
C GLY A 5 35.15 4.02 50.86
N LYS A 6 33.81 4.03 50.78
CA LYS A 6 32.94 5.22 50.95
C LYS A 6 31.51 4.79 51.29
N ALA A 7 31.05 5.11 52.50
CA ALA A 7 29.79 4.59 53.04
C ALA A 7 28.56 5.23 52.41
N ALA A 8 27.60 4.41 51.98
CA ALA A 8 26.20 4.78 51.88
C ALA A 8 25.48 4.20 53.10
N THR A 9 24.99 5.06 53.99
CA THR A 9 24.34 4.69 55.25
C THR A 9 23.08 3.86 55.02
N ALA A 10 23.14 2.57 55.32
CA ALA A 10 21.98 1.69 55.34
C ALA A 10 21.13 1.96 56.59
N HIS A 11 20.09 2.77 56.46
CA HIS A 11 19.06 2.86 57.51
C HIS A 11 18.28 1.54 57.56
N ARG A 12 18.49 0.79 58.66
CA ARG A 12 17.83 -0.48 58.94
C ARG A 12 16.37 -0.24 59.37
N MET A 13 15.47 -0.03 58.41
CA MET A 13 14.03 -0.04 58.69
C MET A 13 13.59 -1.47 59.00
N SER A 14 13.39 -1.75 60.28
CA SER A 14 12.82 -3.01 60.76
C SER A 14 11.31 -3.02 60.50
N TYR A 15 10.90 -3.54 59.34
CA TYR A 15 9.55 -4.07 59.16
C TYR A 15 9.59 -5.57 59.47
N GLY A 16 8.87 -5.98 60.51
CA GLY A 16 8.81 -7.38 60.94
C GLY A 16 8.10 -8.26 59.91
N PHE A 17 8.86 -8.90 59.02
CA PHE A 17 8.42 -10.00 58.19
C PHE A 17 9.39 -11.18 58.37
N SER A 18 8.82 -12.37 58.61
CA SER A 18 9.55 -13.59 59.00
C SER A 18 10.69 -13.97 58.04
N ASP A 19 11.85 -14.32 58.61
CA ASP A 19 13.13 -14.60 57.91
C ASP A 19 13.11 -15.78 56.91
N GLN A 20 12.01 -16.52 56.79
CA GLN A 20 11.93 -17.69 55.89
C GLN A 20 11.66 -17.37 54.41
N LEU A 21 11.30 -16.13 54.03
CA LEU A 21 10.90 -15.81 52.65
C LEU A 21 12.05 -15.33 51.72
N HIS A 22 13.25 -15.11 52.24
CA HIS A 22 14.34 -14.43 51.51
C HIS A 22 15.06 -15.26 50.42
N SER A 23 14.80 -16.58 50.32
CA SER A 23 15.53 -17.46 49.38
C SER A 23 14.93 -17.54 47.97
N ARG A 24 13.82 -16.86 47.68
CA ARG A 24 13.09 -16.98 46.39
C ARG A 24 12.89 -15.70 45.59
N PHE A 25 13.23 -14.53 46.11
CA PHE A 25 12.98 -13.25 45.42
C PHE A 25 14.20 -12.32 45.50
N LEU A 26 14.67 -11.85 44.34
CA LEU A 26 15.71 -10.82 44.23
C LEU A 26 15.09 -9.45 44.54
N VAL A 27 15.16 -9.01 45.80
CA VAL A 27 14.62 -7.70 46.21
C VAL A 27 15.64 -6.60 45.89
N ILE A 28 15.50 -5.96 44.73
CA ILE A 28 16.30 -4.77 44.37
C ILE A 28 15.69 -3.55 45.07
N CYS A 29 16.23 -3.19 46.24
CA CYS A 29 15.81 -1.99 46.95
C CYS A 29 16.50 -0.75 46.35
N GLN A 30 15.84 -0.07 45.41
CA GLN A 30 16.36 1.15 44.80
C GLN A 30 15.78 2.40 45.48
N LYS A 31 16.66 3.35 45.82
CA LYS A 31 16.26 4.66 46.34
C LYS A 31 15.46 5.41 45.28
N SER A 32 14.14 5.55 45.49
CA SER A 32 13.28 6.37 44.64
C SER A 32 13.79 7.82 44.66
N LYS A 33 14.35 8.27 43.53
CA LYS A 33 14.80 9.66 43.34
C LYS A 33 13.60 10.48 42.90
N GLY A 34 13.34 11.60 43.58
CA GLY A 34 12.10 12.37 43.45
C GLY A 34 11.76 12.80 42.01
N GLY A 35 10.46 12.79 41.68
CA GLY A 35 9.95 12.79 40.30
C GLY A 35 10.05 14.07 39.48
N ASN A 36 10.83 15.08 39.90
CA ASN A 36 11.01 16.32 39.14
C ASN A 36 12.46 16.45 38.62
N PRO A 37 12.68 16.48 37.29
CA PRO A 37 14.00 16.76 36.76
C PRO A 37 14.34 18.23 36.99
N LEU A 38 15.34 18.51 37.83
CA LEU A 38 15.82 19.87 38.13
C LEU A 38 16.61 20.52 36.96
N GLY A 39 16.46 20.00 35.74
CA GLY A 39 17.25 20.39 34.58
C GLY A 39 18.73 20.00 34.66
N ILE A 40 19.44 20.17 33.55
CA ILE A 40 20.86 19.78 33.41
C ILE A 40 21.81 20.55 34.34
N PHE A 41 21.34 21.63 34.96
CA PHE A 41 22.13 22.54 35.80
C PHE A 41 22.04 22.24 37.32
N GLN A 42 21.16 21.33 37.75
CA GLN A 42 21.02 20.94 39.17
C GLN A 42 21.11 19.42 39.40
N GLY A 43 21.28 18.61 38.35
CA GLY A 43 21.61 17.18 38.46
C GLY A 43 21.64 16.48 37.09
N ASP A 44 22.13 15.24 37.03
CA ASP A 44 22.16 14.51 35.75
C ASP A 44 20.73 14.29 35.24
N PRO A 45 20.37 14.77 34.04
CA PRO A 45 19.02 14.57 33.48
C PRO A 45 18.72 13.09 33.19
N LEU A 46 19.77 12.28 33.05
CA LEU A 46 19.72 10.82 32.81
C LEU A 46 19.34 10.00 34.07
N ASN A 47 19.31 10.62 35.27
CA ASN A 47 18.84 9.94 36.48
C ASN A 47 17.32 9.73 36.51
N ASN A 48 16.54 10.39 35.64
CA ASN A 48 15.10 10.21 35.54
C ASN A 48 14.76 9.19 34.45
N SER A 49 14.08 8.10 34.83
CA SER A 49 13.71 7.00 33.91
C SER A 49 12.96 7.48 32.67
N PHE A 50 12.09 8.48 32.78
CA PHE A 50 11.35 9.00 31.62
C PHE A 50 12.24 9.71 30.61
N GLY A 51 13.17 10.56 31.09
CA GLY A 51 14.13 11.26 30.22
C GLY A 51 15.10 10.29 29.54
N LEU A 52 15.50 9.23 30.25
CA LEU A 52 16.35 8.18 29.70
C LEU A 52 15.63 7.38 28.60
N ILE A 53 14.37 6.98 28.80
CA ILE A 53 13.56 6.29 27.78
C ILE A 53 13.40 7.16 26.51
N LEU A 54 13.19 8.47 26.65
CA LEU A 54 13.13 9.37 25.49
C LEU A 54 14.45 9.42 24.70
N LEU A 55 15.59 9.37 25.41
CA LEU A 55 16.91 9.30 24.78
C LEU A 55 17.14 7.93 24.11
N GLU A 56 16.77 6.83 24.76
CA GLU A 56 16.83 5.47 24.19
C GLU A 56 16.03 5.40 22.88
N ILE A 57 14.79 5.91 22.86
CA ILE A 57 13.95 6.01 21.65
C ILE A 57 14.70 6.75 20.54
N ALA A 58 15.24 7.94 20.84
CA ALA A 58 15.93 8.75 19.85
C ALA A 58 17.16 8.04 19.28
N ILE A 59 17.98 7.41 20.13
CA ILE A 59 19.18 6.67 19.71
C ILE A 59 18.82 5.45 18.88
N VAL A 60 17.83 4.66 19.28
CA VAL A 60 17.34 3.47 18.55
C VAL A 60 16.82 3.84 17.17
N LEU A 61 16.02 4.90 17.08
CA LEU A 61 15.50 5.39 15.81
C LEU A 61 16.62 5.93 14.91
N VAL A 62 17.57 6.70 15.44
CA VAL A 62 18.71 7.19 14.65
C VAL A 62 19.62 6.05 14.18
N ALA A 63 19.91 5.06 15.03
CA ALA A 63 20.71 3.89 14.70
C ALA A 63 20.07 3.04 13.58
N SER A 64 18.81 2.63 13.75
CA SER A 64 18.08 1.84 12.74
C SER A 64 17.95 2.58 11.39
N ARG A 65 17.68 3.90 11.41
CA ARG A 65 17.64 4.72 10.18
C ARG A 65 19.00 4.84 9.50
N THR A 66 20.08 4.97 10.26
CA THR A 66 21.45 5.07 9.73
C THR A 66 21.85 3.74 9.07
N VAL A 67 21.59 2.61 9.73
CA VAL A 67 21.79 1.27 9.16
C VAL A 67 20.94 1.07 7.90
N ARG A 68 19.66 1.49 7.90
CA ARG A 68 18.79 1.40 6.72
C ARG A 68 19.28 2.26 5.55
N PHE A 69 19.84 3.43 5.82
CA PHE A 69 20.46 4.28 4.79
C PHE A 69 21.69 3.60 4.16
N LEU A 70 22.56 3.02 4.99
CA LEU A 70 23.76 2.29 4.54
C LEU A 70 23.44 0.99 3.78
N LEU A 71 22.38 0.28 4.16
CA LEU A 71 21.96 -0.98 3.51
C LEU A 71 21.04 -0.79 2.29
N LYS A 72 20.53 0.43 2.06
CA LYS A 72 19.71 0.80 0.90
C LYS A 72 20.28 0.34 -0.47
N PRO A 73 21.57 0.53 -0.81
CA PRO A 73 22.13 0.05 -2.07
C PRO A 73 22.11 -1.48 -2.22
N LEU A 74 22.11 -2.23 -1.12
CA LEU A 74 22.06 -3.69 -1.12
C LEU A 74 20.64 -4.26 -1.24
N LYS A 75 19.62 -3.40 -1.40
CA LYS A 75 18.19 -3.76 -1.46
C LYS A 75 17.69 -4.59 -0.27
N GLN A 76 18.33 -4.47 0.90
CA GLN A 76 17.97 -5.23 2.09
C GLN A 76 16.59 -4.79 2.64
N PRO A 77 15.74 -5.72 3.11
CA PRO A 77 14.45 -5.39 3.69
C PRO A 77 14.62 -4.69 5.03
N ARG A 78 13.62 -3.87 5.40
CA ARG A 78 13.58 -3.11 6.66
C ARG A 78 13.87 -3.97 7.89
N VAL A 79 13.34 -5.19 7.92
CA VAL A 79 13.47 -6.12 9.06
C VAL A 79 14.94 -6.34 9.42
N ILE A 80 15.81 -6.44 8.41
CA ILE A 80 17.24 -6.66 8.61
C ILE A 80 17.94 -5.36 9.05
N SER A 81 17.58 -4.20 8.50
CA SER A 81 18.16 -2.92 8.96
C SER A 81 17.79 -2.60 10.40
N ASP A 82 16.54 -2.85 10.79
CA ASP A 82 16.04 -2.52 12.12
C ASP A 82 16.60 -3.52 13.16
N LEU A 83 16.73 -4.81 12.80
CA LEU A 83 17.41 -5.84 13.60
C LEU A 83 18.91 -5.54 13.80
N ILE A 84 19.65 -5.20 12.73
CA ILE A 84 21.06 -4.82 12.83
C ILE A 84 21.21 -3.55 13.68
N GLY A 85 20.30 -2.58 13.55
CA GLY A 85 20.24 -1.40 14.43
C GLY A 85 20.08 -1.78 15.91
N GLY A 86 19.21 -2.75 16.22
CA GLY A 86 19.07 -3.30 17.57
C GLY A 86 20.35 -3.97 18.08
N ILE A 87 20.97 -4.85 17.28
CA ILE A 87 22.22 -5.55 17.63
C ILE A 87 23.38 -4.55 17.83
N PHE A 88 23.41 -3.45 17.05
CA PHE A 88 24.39 -2.37 17.17
C PHE A 88 24.32 -1.66 18.53
N VAL A 89 23.10 -1.42 19.01
CA VAL A 89 22.82 -0.83 20.33
C VAL A 89 23.03 -1.85 21.47
N GLY A 90 22.86 -3.14 21.21
CA GLY A 90 23.00 -4.24 22.17
C GLY A 90 24.43 -4.57 22.63
N PRO A 91 24.61 -5.57 23.52
CA PRO A 91 25.89 -5.94 24.12
C PRO A 91 26.92 -6.50 23.12
N SER A 92 26.49 -6.85 21.90
CA SER A 92 27.37 -7.30 20.83
C SER A 92 28.23 -6.18 20.22
N LEU A 93 27.84 -4.91 20.36
CA LEU A 93 28.62 -3.75 19.88
C LEU A 93 28.68 -2.63 20.92
N LEU A 94 27.85 -1.59 20.87
CA LEU A 94 28.00 -0.44 21.79
C LEU A 94 27.77 -0.84 23.26
N GLY A 95 26.83 -1.75 23.51
CA GLY A 95 26.55 -2.29 24.85
C GLY A 95 27.68 -3.16 25.44
N HIS A 96 28.72 -3.50 24.67
CA HIS A 96 29.89 -4.21 25.20
C HIS A 96 30.65 -3.35 26.23
N ASN A 97 30.67 -2.03 26.02
CA ASN A 97 31.20 -1.10 27.00
C ASN A 97 30.25 -1.03 28.20
N LYS A 98 30.67 -1.59 29.34
CA LYS A 98 29.89 -1.63 30.58
C LYS A 98 29.45 -0.24 31.04
N THR A 99 30.26 0.80 30.82
CA THR A 99 29.89 2.19 31.15
C THR A 99 28.73 2.66 30.28
N PHE A 100 28.80 2.44 28.96
CA PHE A 100 27.70 2.77 28.05
C PHE A 100 26.42 2.00 28.39
N SER A 101 26.54 0.68 28.61
CA SER A 101 25.42 -0.21 28.92
C SER A 101 24.72 0.16 30.25
N THR A 102 25.48 0.46 31.31
CA THR A 102 24.91 0.82 32.62
C THR A 102 24.32 2.23 32.68
N HIS A 103 24.86 3.19 31.91
CA HIS A 103 24.30 4.55 31.83
C HIS A 103 23.11 4.66 30.88
N LEU A 104 23.14 3.97 29.73
CA LEU A 104 22.06 4.06 28.75
C LEU A 104 20.94 3.04 28.98
N PHE A 105 21.25 1.82 29.42
CA PHE A 105 20.27 0.74 29.64
C PHE A 105 20.37 0.14 31.06
N PRO A 106 20.06 0.88 32.12
CA PRO A 106 19.86 0.31 33.45
C PRO A 106 18.71 -0.71 33.46
N GLU A 107 18.70 -1.63 34.43
CA GLU A 107 17.72 -2.74 34.50
C GLU A 107 16.25 -2.27 34.45
N ASN A 108 15.96 -1.09 35.00
CA ASN A 108 14.62 -0.51 34.98
C ASN A 108 14.14 -0.17 33.56
N THR A 109 15.01 0.37 32.70
CA THR A 109 14.63 0.71 31.32
C THR A 109 14.68 -0.51 30.42
N LYS A 110 15.60 -1.46 30.64
CA LYS A 110 15.54 -2.80 30.00
C LYS A 110 14.18 -3.47 30.18
N PHE A 111 13.58 -3.39 31.38
CA PHE A 111 12.24 -3.89 31.63
C PHE A 111 11.17 -3.15 30.79
N VAL A 112 11.25 -1.82 30.68
CA VAL A 112 10.31 -1.04 29.86
C VAL A 112 10.47 -1.34 28.37
N VAL A 113 11.70 -1.36 27.85
CA VAL A 113 12.03 -1.71 26.45
C VAL A 113 11.55 -3.11 26.10
N ARG A 114 11.70 -4.09 27.00
CA ARG A 114 11.15 -5.44 26.82
C ARG A 114 9.64 -5.44 26.65
N ASN A 115 8.90 -4.81 27.56
CA ASN A 115 7.43 -4.80 27.52
C ASN A 115 6.90 -4.01 26.31
N MET A 116 7.50 -2.86 26.00
CA MET A 116 7.17 -2.07 24.80
C MET A 116 7.50 -2.85 23.50
N GLY A 117 8.62 -3.60 23.50
CA GLY A 117 9.01 -4.45 22.38
C GLY A 117 8.06 -5.62 22.13
N LEU A 118 7.56 -6.27 23.19
CA LEU A 118 6.51 -7.30 23.08
C LEU A 118 5.19 -6.70 22.59
N MET A 119 4.78 -5.54 23.11
CA MET A 119 3.60 -4.80 22.64
C MET A 119 3.72 -4.44 21.15
N GLY A 120 4.92 -4.03 20.69
CA GLY A 120 5.18 -3.79 19.27
C GLY A 120 4.99 -5.04 18.39
N PHE A 121 5.46 -6.20 18.83
CA PHE A 121 5.22 -7.46 18.13
C PHE A 121 3.73 -7.84 18.10
N MET A 122 3.00 -7.67 19.20
CA MET A 122 1.56 -7.93 19.26
C MET A 122 0.79 -7.09 18.23
N TYR A 123 1.02 -5.78 18.19
CA TYR A 123 0.36 -4.89 17.23
C TYR A 123 0.79 -5.14 15.78
N PHE A 124 2.05 -5.52 15.55
CA PHE A 124 2.54 -5.93 14.24
C PHE A 124 1.81 -7.18 13.72
N LEU A 125 1.64 -8.21 14.57
CA LEU A 125 0.93 -9.44 14.20
C LEU A 125 -0.56 -9.19 13.98
N PHE A 126 -1.17 -8.35 14.81
CA PHE A 126 -2.55 -7.89 14.61
C PHE A 126 -2.75 -7.23 13.24
N ILE A 127 -1.96 -6.22 12.89
CA ILE A 127 -2.06 -5.54 11.58
C ILE A 127 -1.68 -6.46 10.41
N SER A 128 -0.83 -7.45 10.62
CA SER A 128 -0.54 -8.47 9.62
C SER A 128 -1.71 -9.43 9.42
N GLY A 129 -2.42 -9.79 10.50
CA GLY A 129 -3.64 -10.60 10.45
C GLY A 129 -4.79 -9.88 9.74
N VAL A 130 -4.99 -8.57 9.96
CA VAL A 130 -6.00 -7.76 9.24
C VAL A 130 -5.77 -7.74 7.73
N LYS A 131 -4.51 -7.86 7.29
CA LYS A 131 -4.13 -7.91 5.87
C LYS A 131 -4.24 -9.30 5.24
N MET A 132 -4.48 -10.33 6.04
CA MET A 132 -4.39 -11.74 5.65
C MET A 132 -5.72 -12.23 5.06
N ASP A 133 -5.83 -12.22 3.74
CA ASP A 133 -7.00 -12.72 3.01
C ASP A 133 -7.08 -14.26 3.08
N LEU A 134 -7.99 -14.78 3.90
CA LEU A 134 -8.27 -16.21 4.01
C LEU A 134 -8.99 -16.80 2.80
N THR A 135 -9.63 -16.00 1.95
CA THR A 135 -10.30 -16.49 0.74
C THR A 135 -9.29 -17.09 -0.26
N LEU A 136 -8.04 -16.61 -0.22
CA LEU A 136 -6.92 -17.20 -0.97
C LEU A 136 -6.72 -18.69 -0.65
N VAL A 137 -6.97 -19.14 0.59
CA VAL A 137 -6.89 -20.56 0.96
C VAL A 137 -7.98 -21.36 0.25
N LYS A 138 -9.22 -20.86 0.24
CA LYS A 138 -10.35 -21.52 -0.44
C LYS A 138 -10.19 -21.55 -1.96
N LYS A 139 -9.59 -20.50 -2.54
CA LYS A 139 -9.28 -20.39 -3.98
C LYS A 139 -7.98 -21.11 -4.38
N SER A 140 -7.17 -21.60 -3.43
CA SER A 140 -5.88 -22.24 -3.72
C SER A 140 -6.04 -23.65 -4.28
N GLY A 141 -5.54 -23.86 -5.51
CA GLY A 141 -5.45 -25.19 -6.10
C GLY A 141 -4.47 -26.13 -5.37
N ARG A 142 -4.63 -27.44 -5.59
CA ARG A 142 -3.87 -28.53 -4.93
C ARG A 142 -2.34 -28.31 -4.87
N LYS A 143 -1.75 -27.66 -5.88
CA LYS A 143 -0.31 -27.34 -5.94
C LYS A 143 0.18 -26.54 -4.71
N HIS A 144 -0.59 -25.57 -4.23
CA HIS A 144 -0.20 -24.73 -3.09
C HIS A 144 -0.20 -25.53 -1.79
N VAL A 145 -1.20 -26.39 -1.59
CA VAL A 145 -1.33 -27.26 -0.40
C VAL A 145 -0.16 -28.25 -0.33
N VAL A 146 0.21 -28.88 -1.46
CA VAL A 146 1.32 -29.84 -1.49
C VAL A 146 2.68 -29.16 -1.22
N ILE A 147 2.93 -28.00 -1.81
CA ILE A 147 4.17 -27.23 -1.55
C ILE A 147 4.19 -26.75 -0.08
N ALA A 148 3.08 -26.25 0.44
CA ALA A 148 2.98 -25.79 1.83
C ALA A 148 3.20 -26.91 2.85
N PHE A 149 2.62 -28.09 2.61
CA PHE A 149 2.75 -29.26 3.48
C PHE A 149 4.16 -29.85 3.44
N LEU A 150 4.72 -30.09 2.26
CA LEU A 150 6.08 -30.62 2.11
C LEU A 150 7.13 -29.63 2.63
N GLY A 151 6.95 -28.33 2.37
CA GLY A 151 7.81 -27.25 2.85
C GLY A 151 7.85 -27.08 4.38
N VAL A 152 6.86 -27.62 5.10
CA VAL A 152 6.86 -27.70 6.58
C VAL A 152 7.32 -29.08 7.07
N LEU A 153 6.77 -30.17 6.52
CA LEU A 153 7.05 -31.52 7.01
C LEU A 153 8.50 -31.96 6.78
N ALA A 154 9.04 -31.74 5.58
CA ALA A 154 10.38 -32.19 5.22
C ALA A 154 11.50 -31.58 6.09
N PRO A 155 11.55 -30.25 6.35
CA PRO A 155 12.55 -29.70 7.25
C PRO A 155 12.36 -30.14 8.71
N ILE A 156 11.14 -30.38 9.20
CA ILE A 156 10.94 -30.95 10.56
C ILE A 156 11.62 -32.33 10.64
N LEU A 157 11.31 -33.22 9.70
CA LEU A 157 11.87 -34.58 9.68
C LEU A 157 13.39 -34.57 9.49
N ALA A 158 13.93 -33.69 8.64
CA ALA A 158 15.36 -33.57 8.41
C ALA A 158 16.11 -33.06 9.66
N VAL A 159 15.57 -32.05 10.36
CA VAL A 159 16.19 -31.53 11.60
C VAL A 159 16.11 -32.57 12.71
N ILE A 160 14.98 -33.23 12.92
CA ILE A 160 14.84 -34.29 13.93
C ILE A 160 15.78 -35.47 13.61
N GLY A 161 15.81 -35.92 12.34
CA GLY A 161 16.70 -37.00 11.89
C GLY A 161 18.18 -36.69 12.13
N LEU A 162 18.64 -35.49 11.75
CA LEU A 162 20.01 -35.07 12.04
C LEU A 162 20.26 -34.97 13.56
N SER A 163 19.31 -34.44 14.32
CA SER A 163 19.42 -34.29 15.79
C SER A 163 19.58 -35.63 16.49
N CYS A 164 18.93 -36.70 16.01
CA CYS A 164 19.12 -38.05 16.52
C CYS A 164 20.54 -38.57 16.26
N ILE A 165 21.12 -38.27 15.09
CA ILE A 165 22.49 -38.68 14.72
C ILE A 165 23.53 -37.91 15.54
N ILE A 166 23.39 -36.58 15.65
CA ILE A 166 24.36 -35.72 16.35
C ILE A 166 24.10 -35.61 17.86
N ARG A 167 23.08 -36.29 18.40
CA ARG A 167 22.70 -36.26 19.83
C ARG A 167 23.87 -36.45 20.81
N PRO A 168 24.86 -37.34 20.56
CA PRO A 168 26.02 -37.49 21.45
C PRO A 168 26.94 -36.27 21.52
N LEU A 169 26.88 -35.37 20.52
CA LEU A 169 27.68 -34.14 20.43
C LEU A 169 26.95 -32.93 21.04
N MET A 170 25.72 -33.09 21.53
CA MET A 170 24.87 -32.01 22.01
C MET A 170 24.91 -31.87 23.54
N ASP A 171 24.94 -30.63 24.03
CA ASP A 171 24.76 -30.34 25.46
C ASP A 171 23.44 -30.93 26.00
N LYS A 172 23.42 -31.29 27.29
CA LYS A 172 22.22 -31.80 27.99
C LYS A 172 20.97 -30.92 27.86
N GLU A 173 21.12 -29.62 27.61
CA GLU A 173 20.00 -28.71 27.38
C GLU A 173 19.46 -28.77 25.95
N LEU A 174 20.34 -28.88 24.96
CA LEU A 174 19.98 -28.93 23.55
C LEU A 174 19.51 -30.34 23.14
N ALA A 175 20.05 -31.38 23.79
CA ALA A 175 19.69 -32.78 23.59
C ALA A 175 18.31 -33.17 24.15
N LYS A 176 17.57 -32.24 24.78
CA LYS A 176 16.16 -32.44 25.17
C LYS A 176 15.29 -32.47 23.92
N ASP A 177 14.34 -33.40 23.87
CA ASP A 177 13.44 -33.57 22.70
C ASP A 177 12.66 -32.28 22.39
N SER A 178 12.35 -31.48 23.41
CA SER A 178 11.73 -30.17 23.25
C SER A 178 12.61 -29.11 22.61
N SER A 179 13.91 -29.14 22.88
CA SER A 179 14.86 -28.18 22.31
C SER A 179 15.08 -28.50 20.83
N ILE A 180 15.16 -29.79 20.50
CA ILE A 180 15.14 -30.32 19.14
C ILE A 180 13.85 -29.92 18.42
N GLY A 181 12.68 -30.18 19.03
CA GLY A 181 11.37 -29.84 18.47
C GLY A 181 11.16 -28.33 18.26
N ALA A 182 11.59 -27.49 19.20
CA ALA A 182 11.53 -26.04 19.08
C ALA A 182 12.40 -25.51 17.94
N VAL A 183 13.63 -26.03 17.79
CA VAL A 183 14.50 -25.68 16.66
C VAL A 183 13.88 -26.17 15.34
N ALA A 184 13.44 -27.43 15.26
CA ALA A 184 12.82 -28.00 14.07
C ALA A 184 11.58 -27.21 13.61
N ALA A 185 10.65 -26.91 14.52
CA ALA A 185 9.47 -26.10 14.23
C ALA A 185 9.85 -24.69 13.74
N SER A 186 10.81 -24.05 14.42
CA SER A 186 11.25 -22.69 14.06
C SER A 186 11.98 -22.62 12.71
N VAL A 187 12.65 -23.68 12.26
CA VAL A 187 13.27 -23.71 10.93
C VAL A 187 12.27 -24.16 9.86
N ALA A 188 11.24 -24.93 10.21
CA ALA A 188 10.25 -25.39 9.24
C ALA A 188 9.21 -24.32 8.87
N ILE A 189 8.55 -23.71 9.84
CA ILE A 189 7.35 -22.88 9.62
C ILE A 189 7.75 -21.53 8.98
N PRO A 190 7.27 -21.20 7.76
CA PRO A 190 7.26 -19.83 7.25
C PRO A 190 6.01 -19.09 7.75
N ALA A 191 6.09 -17.77 7.87
CA ALA A 191 4.96 -16.96 8.35
C ALA A 191 4.54 -15.89 7.31
N PHE A 192 3.24 -15.82 7.02
CA PHE A 192 2.70 -14.81 6.11
C PHE A 192 2.99 -13.35 6.55
N PRO A 193 2.89 -12.99 7.85
CA PRO A 193 3.26 -11.66 8.35
C PRO A 193 4.68 -11.19 8.00
N VAL A 194 5.60 -12.13 7.73
CA VAL A 194 7.00 -11.85 7.35
C VAL A 194 7.15 -11.72 5.84
N LEU A 195 6.54 -12.64 5.08
CA LEU A 195 6.68 -12.66 3.62
C LEU A 195 6.00 -11.45 2.97
N PHE A 196 4.83 -11.02 3.45
CA PHE A 196 4.09 -9.91 2.85
C PHE A 196 4.88 -8.57 2.84
N PRO A 197 5.43 -8.07 3.97
CA PRO A 197 6.23 -6.85 3.97
C PRO A 197 7.49 -6.94 3.08
N ILE A 198 8.17 -8.09 3.04
CA ILE A 198 9.39 -8.25 2.23
C ILE A 198 9.02 -8.25 0.72
N LEU A 199 7.96 -8.97 0.32
CA LEU A 199 7.47 -8.94 -1.06
C LEU A 199 6.92 -7.56 -1.47
N LYS A 200 6.36 -6.78 -0.52
CA LYS A 200 5.97 -5.38 -0.72
C LYS A 200 7.17 -4.49 -0.99
N GLU A 201 8.26 -4.64 -0.24
CA GLU A 201 9.50 -3.86 -0.45
C GLU A 201 10.24 -4.26 -1.74
N LEU A 202 10.18 -5.54 -2.13
CA LEU A 202 10.74 -6.04 -3.40
C LEU A 202 9.88 -5.73 -4.64
N ASN A 203 8.67 -5.16 -4.49
CA ASN A 203 7.69 -4.93 -5.55
C ASN A 203 7.26 -6.21 -6.30
N LEU A 204 7.14 -7.31 -5.56
CA LEU A 204 6.77 -8.64 -6.09
C LEU A 204 5.33 -9.06 -5.76
N LEU A 205 4.54 -8.25 -5.05
CA LEU A 205 3.16 -8.60 -4.66
C LEU A 205 2.23 -8.90 -5.83
N SER A 206 2.42 -8.24 -6.98
CA SER A 206 1.61 -8.44 -8.19
C SER A 206 2.12 -9.59 -9.08
N SER A 207 3.34 -10.10 -8.87
CA SER A 207 3.86 -11.17 -9.74
C SER A 207 3.16 -12.51 -9.48
N GLU A 208 3.11 -13.38 -10.48
CA GLU A 208 2.55 -14.74 -10.33
C GLU A 208 3.27 -15.52 -9.21
N VAL A 209 4.60 -15.40 -9.14
CA VAL A 209 5.42 -16.03 -8.10
C VAL A 209 5.10 -15.46 -6.71
N GLY A 210 4.94 -14.13 -6.59
CA GLY A 210 4.58 -13.49 -5.33
C GLY A 210 3.18 -13.87 -4.85
N ARG A 211 2.19 -13.84 -5.75
CA ARG A 211 0.82 -14.34 -5.49
C ARG A 211 0.86 -15.81 -5.03
N MET A 212 1.62 -16.66 -5.73
CA MET A 212 1.78 -18.08 -5.37
C MET A 212 2.48 -18.29 -4.02
N ALA A 213 3.49 -17.49 -3.70
CA ALA A 213 4.20 -17.54 -2.43
C ALA A 213 3.29 -17.13 -1.27
N LEU A 214 2.53 -16.03 -1.40
CA LEU A 214 1.60 -15.57 -0.37
C LEU A 214 0.53 -16.62 -0.07
N SER A 215 -0.13 -17.19 -1.07
CA SER A 215 -1.14 -18.24 -0.87
C SER A 215 -0.57 -19.50 -0.21
N THR A 216 0.62 -19.94 -0.64
CA THR A 216 1.33 -21.07 -0.03
C THR A 216 1.72 -20.76 1.42
N ALA A 217 2.19 -19.53 1.70
CA ALA A 217 2.58 -19.10 3.03
C ALA A 217 1.40 -19.06 4.00
N ILE A 218 0.22 -18.59 3.59
CA ILE A 218 -1.00 -18.60 4.43
C ILE A 218 -1.37 -20.04 4.84
N ILE A 219 -1.26 -21.00 3.92
CA ILE A 219 -1.51 -22.42 4.21
C ILE A 219 -0.46 -22.98 5.17
N SER A 220 0.83 -22.70 4.94
CA SER A 220 1.92 -23.12 5.83
C SER A 220 1.83 -22.49 7.23
N ASP A 221 1.39 -21.24 7.33
CA ASP A 221 1.20 -20.51 8.59
C ASP A 221 0.03 -21.12 9.39
N ALA A 222 -1.08 -21.47 8.72
CA ALA A 222 -2.17 -22.22 9.34
C ALA A 222 -1.73 -23.60 9.87
N ILE A 223 -0.92 -24.35 9.10
CA ILE A 223 -0.32 -25.61 9.56
C ILE A 223 0.62 -25.36 10.76
N GLY A 224 1.44 -24.31 10.67
CA GLY A 224 2.45 -23.94 11.67
C GLY A 224 1.86 -23.51 13.00
N LEU A 225 0.83 -22.67 13.00
CA LEU A 225 0.11 -22.25 14.21
C LEU A 225 -0.50 -23.44 14.95
N ASN A 226 -1.09 -24.40 14.23
CA ASN A 226 -1.59 -25.65 14.82
C ASN A 226 -0.45 -26.52 15.37
N ALA A 227 0.67 -26.62 14.67
CA ALA A 227 1.85 -27.37 15.14
C ALA A 227 2.47 -26.76 16.41
N ILE A 228 2.55 -25.42 16.49
CA ILE A 228 3.03 -24.70 17.68
C ILE A 228 2.05 -24.91 18.84
N ALA A 229 0.74 -24.72 18.64
CA ALA A 229 -0.26 -24.95 19.68
C ALA A 229 -0.23 -26.40 20.21
N GLY A 230 -0.05 -27.39 19.33
CA GLY A 230 0.15 -28.80 19.72
C GLY A 230 1.42 -29.02 20.55
N PHE A 231 2.55 -28.43 20.14
CA PHE A 231 3.80 -28.48 20.91
C PHE A 231 3.65 -27.82 22.29
N GLU A 232 2.93 -26.70 22.39
CA GLU A 232 2.62 -26.03 23.66
C GLU A 232 1.73 -26.89 24.56
N ALA A 233 0.72 -27.56 24.01
CA ALA A 233 -0.16 -28.47 24.74
C ALA A 233 0.62 -29.64 25.36
N ILE A 234 1.54 -30.26 24.59
CA ILE A 234 2.46 -31.29 25.07
C ILE A 234 3.35 -30.73 26.18
N LYS A 235 3.88 -29.52 25.99
CA LYS A 235 4.76 -28.88 26.97
C LYS A 235 4.14 -28.59 28.32
N GLN A 236 2.87 -28.20 28.35
CA GLN A 236 2.16 -27.99 29.63
C GLN A 236 1.85 -29.31 30.34
N GLY A 237 1.77 -30.42 29.57
CA GLY A 237 1.59 -31.77 30.08
C GLY A 237 2.79 -32.32 30.85
N GLU A 238 4.01 -31.86 30.56
CA GLU A 238 5.23 -32.26 31.29
C GLU A 238 5.16 -31.95 32.79
N ALA A 239 4.41 -30.91 33.18
CA ALA A 239 4.17 -30.58 34.58
C ALA A 239 3.06 -31.44 35.19
N LYS A 240 1.86 -31.44 34.57
CA LYS A 240 0.74 -32.35 34.86
C LYS A 240 -0.16 -32.49 33.62
N SER A 241 -0.58 -33.70 33.31
CA SER A 241 -1.53 -34.01 32.22
C SER A 241 -2.82 -33.16 32.26
N THR A 242 -3.32 -32.85 33.46
CA THR A 242 -4.51 -31.98 33.63
C THR A 242 -4.35 -30.59 33.03
N TYR A 243 -3.13 -30.02 32.99
CA TYR A 243 -2.89 -28.70 32.41
C TYR A 243 -3.03 -28.72 30.87
N THR A 244 -2.63 -29.81 30.20
CA THR A 244 -2.87 -29.99 28.75
C THR A 244 -4.36 -29.93 28.42
N ILE A 245 -5.21 -30.56 29.24
CA ILE A 245 -6.67 -30.56 29.02
C ILE A 245 -7.22 -29.14 29.16
N TRP A 246 -6.86 -28.42 30.23
CA TRP A 246 -7.27 -27.02 30.42
C TRP A 246 -6.74 -26.10 29.31
N TYR A 247 -5.51 -26.29 28.85
CA TYR A 247 -4.95 -25.52 27.73
C TYR A 247 -5.74 -25.71 26.44
N VAL A 248 -6.02 -26.96 26.06
CA VAL A 248 -6.80 -27.28 24.84
C VAL A 248 -8.22 -26.71 24.95
N ILE A 249 -8.88 -26.86 26.11
CA ILE A 249 -10.21 -26.28 26.34
C ILE A 249 -10.16 -24.75 26.21
N SER A 250 -9.25 -24.05 26.90
CA SER A 250 -9.11 -22.60 26.84
C SER A 250 -8.81 -22.10 25.42
N THR A 251 -7.97 -22.82 24.68
CA THR A 251 -7.64 -22.54 23.27
C THR A 251 -8.87 -22.64 22.37
N ILE A 252 -9.67 -23.71 22.51
CA ILE A 252 -10.91 -23.91 21.75
C ILE A 252 -11.97 -22.87 22.12
N VAL A 253 -12.16 -22.60 23.42
CA VAL A 253 -13.12 -21.60 23.91
C VAL A 253 -12.76 -20.20 23.40
N LEU A 254 -11.48 -19.83 23.43
CA LEU A 254 -11.02 -18.56 22.88
C LEU A 254 -11.25 -18.49 21.36
N ALA A 255 -10.86 -19.53 20.61
CA ALA A 255 -11.10 -19.57 19.16
C ALA A 255 -12.60 -19.46 18.80
N LEU A 256 -13.47 -20.15 19.53
CA LEU A 256 -14.93 -20.05 19.36
C LEU A 256 -15.45 -18.63 19.70
N PHE A 257 -14.99 -18.02 20.79
CA PHE A 257 -15.34 -16.65 21.16
C PHE A 257 -14.94 -15.64 20.06
N MET A 258 -13.74 -15.80 19.50
CA MET A 258 -13.24 -14.97 18.40
C MET A 258 -14.11 -15.11 17.14
N VAL A 259 -14.40 -16.34 16.71
CA VAL A 259 -15.18 -16.60 15.50
C VAL A 259 -16.67 -16.24 15.65
N THR A 260 -17.24 -16.29 16.86
CA THR A 260 -18.69 -16.08 17.08
C THR A 260 -19.06 -14.71 17.61
N VAL A 261 -18.38 -14.21 18.65
CA VAL A 261 -18.70 -12.94 19.30
C VAL A 261 -17.99 -11.79 18.61
N VAL A 262 -16.66 -11.88 18.49
CA VAL A 262 -15.85 -10.80 17.91
C VAL A 262 -16.20 -10.60 16.43
N ARG A 263 -16.36 -11.68 15.66
CA ARG A 263 -16.77 -11.57 14.24
C ARG A 263 -18.12 -10.87 14.06
N LYS A 264 -19.13 -11.20 14.86
CA LYS A 264 -20.45 -10.53 14.82
C LYS A 264 -20.33 -9.05 15.19
N PHE A 265 -19.50 -8.71 16.17
CA PHE A 265 -19.24 -7.32 16.54
C PHE A 265 -18.57 -6.52 15.42
N MET A 266 -17.59 -7.11 14.71
CA MET A 266 -16.96 -6.46 13.55
C MET A 266 -17.93 -6.24 12.38
N ILE A 267 -18.77 -7.24 12.08
CA ILE A 267 -19.82 -7.11 11.05
C ILE A 267 -20.80 -5.99 11.42
N TRP A 268 -21.23 -5.93 12.68
CA TRP A 268 -22.12 -4.87 13.18
C TRP A 268 -21.50 -3.45 13.09
N ILE A 269 -20.18 -3.30 13.28
CA ILE A 269 -19.49 -2.03 13.03
C ILE A 269 -19.56 -1.64 11.55
N ILE A 270 -19.39 -2.60 10.64
CA ILE A 270 -19.45 -2.39 9.20
C ILE A 270 -20.86 -1.98 8.77
N GLU A 271 -21.90 -2.72 9.20
CA GLU A 271 -23.32 -2.40 8.95
C GLU A 271 -23.72 -1.01 9.46
N ARG A 272 -23.05 -0.50 10.50
CA ARG A 272 -23.32 0.81 11.10
C ARG A 272 -22.47 1.94 10.51
N THR A 273 -21.44 1.62 9.72
CA THR A 273 -20.59 2.61 9.06
C THR A 273 -21.24 3.04 7.75
N PRO A 274 -21.52 4.34 7.53
CA PRO A 274 -22.10 4.81 6.28
C PRO A 274 -21.15 4.58 5.10
N GLU A 275 -21.71 4.10 3.98
CA GLU A 275 -20.97 3.77 2.76
C GLU A 275 -20.07 4.91 2.27
N GLY A 276 -18.87 4.55 1.78
CA GLY A 276 -17.88 5.49 1.26
C GLY A 276 -17.14 6.33 2.32
N LYS A 277 -17.48 6.24 3.61
CA LYS A 277 -16.78 6.98 4.68
C LYS A 277 -15.83 6.07 5.48
N PRO A 278 -14.70 6.62 5.99
CA PRO A 278 -13.86 5.88 6.92
C PRO A 278 -14.61 5.61 8.22
N VAL A 279 -14.29 4.50 8.88
CA VAL A 279 -14.87 4.13 10.17
C VAL A 279 -14.50 5.16 11.25
N ASP A 280 -15.44 5.51 12.13
CA ASP A 280 -15.20 6.45 13.22
C ASP A 280 -14.00 6.04 14.09
N GLN A 281 -13.19 7.04 14.46
CA GLN A 281 -11.97 6.85 15.23
C GLN A 281 -12.21 6.17 16.59
N SER A 282 -13.41 6.29 17.16
CA SER A 282 -13.84 5.59 18.37
C SER A 282 -13.76 4.07 18.21
N TYR A 283 -14.30 3.50 17.12
CA TYR A 283 -14.21 2.07 16.84
C TYR A 283 -12.76 1.62 16.65
N VAL A 284 -11.94 2.41 15.95
CA VAL A 284 -10.50 2.12 15.81
C VAL A 284 -9.82 2.02 17.19
N THR A 285 -10.12 2.95 18.12
CA THR A 285 -9.56 2.87 19.48
C THR A 285 -10.09 1.68 20.30
N ILE A 286 -11.37 1.30 20.15
CA ILE A 286 -11.95 0.12 20.81
C ILE A 286 -11.26 -1.16 20.31
N ILE A 287 -11.00 -1.27 19.01
CA ILE A 287 -10.33 -2.43 18.41
C ILE A 287 -8.87 -2.51 18.88
N LEU A 288 -8.15 -1.38 18.90
CA LEU A 288 -6.76 -1.33 19.40
C LEU A 288 -6.66 -1.64 20.91
N LEU A 289 -7.69 -1.33 21.70
CA LEU A 289 -7.82 -1.78 23.09
C LEU A 289 -8.10 -3.30 23.15
N GLY A 290 -8.92 -3.82 22.24
CA GLY A 290 -9.19 -5.25 22.08
C GLY A 290 -7.93 -6.08 21.85
N VAL A 291 -6.93 -5.54 21.14
CA VAL A 291 -5.60 -6.19 20.97
C VAL A 291 -4.93 -6.46 22.31
N LEU A 292 -4.98 -5.49 23.24
CA LEU A 292 -4.39 -5.63 24.58
C LEU A 292 -5.15 -6.64 25.43
N VAL A 293 -6.49 -6.59 25.40
CA VAL A 293 -7.36 -7.52 26.13
C VAL A 293 -7.13 -8.95 25.66
N ILE A 294 -7.10 -9.19 24.35
CA ILE A 294 -6.91 -10.53 23.80
C ILE A 294 -5.48 -11.03 24.00
N GLY A 295 -4.47 -10.15 23.92
CA GLY A 295 -3.09 -10.48 24.28
C GLY A 295 -2.96 -10.94 25.73
N PHE A 296 -3.55 -10.19 26.67
CA PHE A 296 -3.63 -10.55 28.09
C PHE A 296 -4.32 -11.91 28.29
N LEU A 297 -5.46 -12.16 27.63
CA LEU A 297 -6.15 -13.45 27.70
C LEU A 297 -5.28 -14.60 27.17
N THR A 298 -4.56 -14.42 26.04
CA THR A 298 -3.68 -15.48 25.52
C THR A 298 -2.51 -15.79 26.45
N ASP A 299 -1.87 -14.78 27.01
CA ASP A 299 -0.75 -14.95 27.96
C ASP A 299 -1.22 -15.63 29.25
N MET A 300 -2.39 -15.22 29.77
CA MET A 300 -3.04 -15.85 30.93
C MET A 300 -3.38 -17.34 30.69
N PHE A 301 -3.72 -17.72 29.46
CA PHE A 301 -3.95 -19.12 29.07
C PHE A 301 -2.66 -19.88 28.67
N GLY A 302 -1.48 -19.24 28.70
CA GLY A 302 -0.20 -19.86 28.34
C GLY A 302 0.00 -20.10 26.83
N ILE A 303 -0.87 -19.53 25.99
CA ILE A 303 -0.76 -19.49 24.53
C ILE A 303 0.29 -18.44 24.16
N ALA A 304 1.11 -18.68 23.14
CA ALA A 304 2.08 -17.67 22.67
C ALA A 304 1.42 -16.29 22.42
N ILE A 305 1.96 -15.24 23.05
CA ILE A 305 1.37 -13.89 23.13
C ILE A 305 1.06 -13.23 21.78
N GLY A 306 1.73 -13.66 20.71
CA GLY A 306 1.47 -13.19 19.34
C GLY A 306 0.22 -13.78 18.67
N ASN A 307 -0.22 -14.96 19.09
CA ASN A 307 -1.31 -15.69 18.43
C ASN A 307 -2.67 -15.00 18.62
N GLY A 308 -2.95 -14.48 19.82
CA GLY A 308 -4.21 -13.78 20.12
C GLY A 308 -4.43 -12.54 19.25
N PRO A 309 -3.48 -11.58 19.23
CA PRO A 309 -3.49 -10.44 18.32
C PRO A 309 -3.63 -10.84 16.85
N LEU A 310 -2.93 -11.89 16.40
CA LEU A 310 -3.04 -12.43 15.04
C LEU A 310 -4.46 -12.94 14.73
N TRP A 311 -5.06 -13.72 15.63
CA TRP A 311 -6.43 -14.21 15.49
C TRP A 311 -7.48 -13.09 15.51
N LEU A 312 -7.25 -12.02 16.29
CA LEU A 312 -8.09 -10.83 16.25
C LEU A 312 -8.02 -10.13 14.90
N GLY A 313 -6.82 -9.99 14.33
CA GLY A 313 -6.65 -9.46 12.99
C GLY A 313 -7.37 -10.29 11.94
N LEU A 314 -7.25 -11.62 12.02
CA LEU A 314 -7.82 -12.58 11.08
C LEU A 314 -9.36 -12.67 11.12
N VAL A 315 -9.99 -12.26 12.22
CA VAL A 315 -11.46 -12.19 12.37
C VAL A 315 -12.03 -10.90 11.78
N ILE A 316 -11.23 -9.84 11.67
CA ILE A 316 -11.61 -8.59 11.00
C ILE A 316 -11.56 -8.84 9.48
N PRO A 317 -12.63 -8.58 8.72
CA PRO A 317 -12.60 -8.75 7.28
C PRO A 317 -11.60 -7.78 6.63
N ASP A 318 -10.85 -8.28 5.67
CA ASP A 318 -9.78 -7.57 5.00
C ASP A 318 -10.31 -6.56 3.96
N GLY A 319 -9.67 -5.38 3.91
CA GLY A 319 -10.06 -4.28 3.02
C GLY A 319 -11.10 -3.30 3.59
N PRO A 320 -11.76 -2.51 2.74
CA PRO A 320 -12.68 -1.44 3.17
C PRO A 320 -14.04 -1.96 3.66
N PRO A 321 -14.74 -1.21 4.54
CA PRO A 321 -14.31 0.06 5.14
C PRO A 321 -13.41 -0.11 6.38
N LEU A 322 -13.46 -1.26 7.06
CA LEU A 322 -12.89 -1.43 8.40
C LEU A 322 -11.39 -1.75 8.41
N GLY A 323 -10.97 -2.80 7.71
CA GLY A 323 -9.56 -3.23 7.67
C GLY A 323 -8.64 -2.18 7.04
N SER A 324 -9.10 -1.51 5.98
CA SER A 324 -8.36 -0.41 5.33
C SER A 324 -8.15 0.79 6.25
N THR A 325 -9.20 1.27 6.92
CA THR A 325 -9.13 2.40 7.88
C THR A 325 -8.19 2.07 9.05
N LEU A 326 -8.30 0.86 9.59
CA LEU A 326 -7.47 0.39 10.70
C LEU A 326 -5.98 0.33 10.33
N VAL A 327 -5.66 -0.20 9.13
CA VAL A 327 -4.29 -0.27 8.62
C VAL A 327 -3.72 1.14 8.38
N ASP A 328 -4.44 2.01 7.67
CA ASP A 328 -4.03 3.39 7.37
C ASP A 328 -3.66 4.17 8.65
N LYS A 329 -4.53 4.11 9.66
CA LYS A 329 -4.37 4.90 10.89
C LYS A 329 -3.30 4.36 11.84
N SER A 330 -2.96 3.07 11.78
CA SER A 330 -2.09 2.43 12.78
C SER A 330 -0.75 1.91 12.24
N GLU A 331 -0.63 1.53 10.97
CA GLU A 331 0.60 0.95 10.42
C GLU A 331 1.81 1.87 10.61
N THR A 332 1.67 3.17 10.36
CA THR A 332 2.74 4.15 10.54
C THR A 332 3.21 4.21 12.00
N PHE A 333 2.30 4.25 12.98
CA PHE A 333 2.65 4.29 14.39
C PHE A 333 3.34 2.99 14.84
N ILE A 334 2.78 1.84 14.46
CA ILE A 334 3.30 0.53 14.86
C ILE A 334 4.68 0.27 14.24
N MET A 335 4.84 0.53 12.95
CA MET A 335 6.10 0.24 12.23
C MET A 335 7.19 1.26 12.54
N GLU A 336 6.87 2.54 12.69
CA GLU A 336 7.88 3.61 12.84
C GLU A 336 8.25 3.93 14.30
N ILE A 337 7.40 3.58 15.28
CA ILE A 337 7.63 3.89 16.71
C ILE A 337 7.73 2.62 17.57
N LEU A 338 6.80 1.67 17.45
CA LEU A 338 6.78 0.48 18.32
C LEU A 338 7.79 -0.61 17.88
N MET A 339 7.82 -0.98 16.60
CA MET A 339 8.71 -2.03 16.09
C MET A 339 10.21 -1.80 16.37
N PRO A 340 10.76 -0.57 16.35
CA PRO A 340 12.15 -0.32 16.76
C PRO A 340 12.46 -0.73 18.21
N PHE A 341 11.51 -0.65 19.15
CA PHE A 341 11.67 -1.22 20.49
C PHE A 341 11.75 -2.74 20.45
N SER A 342 10.93 -3.39 19.62
CA SER A 342 10.93 -4.85 19.43
C SER A 342 12.31 -5.34 18.98
N PHE A 343 12.92 -4.68 17.99
CA PHE A 343 14.28 -5.01 17.53
C PHE A 343 15.38 -4.62 18.53
N THR A 344 15.19 -3.58 19.33
CA THR A 344 16.13 -3.23 20.42
C THR A 344 16.08 -4.25 21.54
N TYR A 345 14.90 -4.71 21.94
CA TYR A 345 14.72 -5.81 22.88
C TYR A 345 15.47 -7.07 22.42
N ILE A 346 15.34 -7.45 21.14
CA ILE A 346 16.11 -8.56 20.54
C ILE A 346 17.62 -8.28 20.60
N GLY A 347 18.04 -7.08 20.22
CA GLY A 347 19.43 -6.65 20.21
C GLY A 347 20.08 -6.73 21.59
N LEU A 348 19.39 -6.29 22.64
CA LEU A 348 19.85 -6.34 24.03
C LEU A 348 20.07 -7.77 24.56
N TYR A 349 19.36 -8.77 24.02
CA TYR A 349 19.55 -10.20 24.33
C TYR A 349 20.45 -10.92 23.32
N THR A 350 20.93 -10.25 22.27
CA THR A 350 21.88 -10.82 21.30
C THR A 350 23.31 -10.53 21.76
N ASP A 351 24.00 -11.57 22.24
CA ASP A 351 25.37 -11.48 22.76
C ASP A 351 26.31 -12.46 22.04
N VAL A 352 27.04 -11.92 21.05
CA VAL A 352 28.06 -12.64 20.28
C VAL A 352 29.26 -13.06 21.14
N TYR A 353 29.58 -12.32 22.21
CA TYR A 353 30.69 -12.66 23.11
C TYR A 353 30.33 -13.84 24.02
N SER A 354 29.08 -13.89 24.51
CA SER A 354 28.55 -15.06 25.22
C SER A 354 28.55 -16.31 24.32
N MET A 355 28.14 -16.17 23.06
CA MET A 355 28.25 -17.23 22.05
C MET A 355 29.69 -17.70 21.83
N ALA A 356 30.65 -16.77 21.72
CA ALA A 356 32.07 -17.09 21.56
C ALA A 356 32.67 -17.78 22.81
N SER A 357 32.20 -17.43 24.01
CA SER A 357 32.71 -17.97 25.29
C SER A 357 32.45 -19.47 25.49
N ILE A 358 31.39 -20.01 24.88
CA ILE A 358 31.08 -21.44 24.88
C ILE A 358 31.96 -22.21 23.88
N GLY A 359 32.59 -21.51 22.94
CA GLY A 359 33.39 -22.11 21.87
C GLY A 359 32.52 -22.75 20.78
N TRP A 360 33.15 -23.02 19.63
CA TRP A 360 32.47 -23.57 18.46
C TRP A 360 31.81 -24.94 18.74
N SER A 361 32.41 -25.77 19.59
CA SER A 361 31.91 -27.12 19.92
C SER A 361 30.50 -27.14 20.51
N GLY A 362 30.16 -26.22 21.42
CA GLY A 362 28.83 -26.17 22.04
C GLY A 362 27.74 -25.59 21.12
N VAL A 363 28.11 -24.83 20.10
CA VAL A 363 27.17 -24.18 19.16
C VAL A 363 27.08 -24.86 17.79
N ALA A 364 28.09 -25.64 17.39
CA ALA A 364 28.14 -26.35 16.12
C ALA A 364 26.96 -27.31 15.87
N PRO A 365 26.47 -28.10 16.86
CA PRO A 365 25.30 -28.97 16.63
C PRO A 365 24.06 -28.17 16.21
N LEU A 366 23.82 -27.02 16.86
CA LEU A 366 22.72 -26.12 16.52
C LEU A 366 22.93 -25.47 15.14
N PHE A 367 24.17 -25.07 14.80
CA PHE A 367 24.50 -24.56 13.47
C PHE A 367 24.16 -25.58 12.38
N TYR A 368 24.55 -26.85 12.54
CA TYR A 368 24.24 -27.91 11.57
C TYR A 368 22.74 -28.23 11.49
N MET A 369 22.03 -28.28 12.63
CA MET A 369 20.56 -28.43 12.66
C MET A 369 19.86 -27.32 11.88
N VAL A 370 20.26 -26.07 12.09
CA VAL A 370 19.66 -24.92 11.40
C VAL A 370 20.01 -24.93 9.91
N LEU A 371 21.28 -25.20 9.56
CA LEU A 371 21.74 -25.27 8.16
C LEU A 371 21.02 -26.39 7.37
N ILE A 372 20.90 -27.60 7.93
CA ILE A 372 20.22 -28.71 7.24
C ILE A 372 18.73 -28.42 7.07
N GLY A 373 18.09 -27.81 8.07
CA GLY A 373 16.68 -27.44 8.00
C GLY A 373 16.40 -26.39 6.91
N TYR A 374 17.29 -25.40 6.74
CA TYR A 374 17.20 -24.46 5.62
C TYR A 374 17.41 -25.13 4.27
N ALA A 375 18.42 -26.00 4.14
CA ALA A 375 18.69 -26.72 2.89
C ALA A 375 17.50 -27.61 2.49
N PHE A 376 16.93 -28.37 3.43
CA PHE A 376 15.76 -29.20 3.19
C PHE A 376 14.49 -28.37 2.93
N LYS A 377 14.30 -27.22 3.59
CA LYS A 377 13.18 -26.31 3.30
C LYS A 377 13.23 -25.75 1.87
N PHE A 378 14.42 -25.36 1.42
CA PHE A 378 14.65 -24.92 0.04
C PHE A 378 14.36 -26.04 -0.97
N ILE A 379 14.90 -27.25 -0.74
CA ILE A 379 14.68 -28.41 -1.61
C ILE A 379 13.20 -28.85 -1.62
N ALA A 380 12.54 -28.85 -0.47
CA ALA A 380 11.15 -29.28 -0.31
C ALA A 380 10.11 -28.32 -0.89
N THR A 381 10.50 -27.06 -1.15
CA THR A 381 9.68 -26.13 -1.93
C THR A 381 10.01 -26.18 -3.42
N LEU A 382 11.28 -26.42 -3.77
CA LEU A 382 11.76 -26.50 -5.15
C LEU A 382 11.29 -27.76 -5.91
N LEU A 383 11.45 -28.95 -5.31
CA LEU A 383 11.11 -30.20 -6.00
C LEU A 383 9.62 -30.29 -6.38
N PRO A 384 8.65 -29.96 -5.50
CA PRO A 384 7.24 -30.03 -5.88
C PRO A 384 6.84 -28.91 -6.86
N SER A 385 7.47 -27.73 -6.81
CA SER A 385 7.18 -26.67 -7.79
C SER A 385 7.61 -27.08 -9.21
N LEU A 386 8.77 -27.73 -9.34
CA LEU A 386 9.24 -28.33 -10.59
C LEU A 386 8.32 -29.47 -11.06
N PHE A 387 7.85 -30.33 -10.16
CA PHE A 387 6.89 -31.41 -10.50
C PHE A 387 5.55 -30.87 -11.04
N TYR A 388 5.11 -29.69 -10.58
CA TYR A 388 3.95 -28.99 -11.13
C TYR A 388 4.24 -28.14 -12.37
N ASN A 389 5.36 -28.39 -13.08
CA ASN A 389 5.78 -27.73 -14.32
C ASN A 389 5.94 -26.21 -14.23
N ILE A 390 6.27 -25.68 -13.04
CA ILE A 390 6.61 -24.26 -12.87
C ILE A 390 8.02 -24.04 -13.42
N PRO A 391 8.28 -22.98 -14.22
CA PRO A 391 9.60 -22.73 -14.80
C PRO A 391 10.71 -22.72 -13.74
N VAL A 392 11.91 -23.22 -14.09
CA VAL A 392 13.00 -23.42 -13.12
C VAL A 392 13.39 -22.13 -12.39
N ARG A 393 13.37 -20.98 -13.09
CA ARG A 393 13.64 -19.67 -12.48
C ARG A 393 12.59 -19.28 -11.45
N ASP A 394 11.32 -19.42 -11.81
CA ASP A 394 10.18 -19.11 -10.94
C ASP A 394 10.16 -20.04 -9.72
N SER A 395 10.43 -21.33 -9.93
CA SER A 395 10.61 -22.36 -8.89
C SER A 395 11.75 -22.03 -7.91
N LEU A 396 12.91 -21.60 -8.41
CA LEU A 396 14.02 -21.14 -7.56
C LEU A 396 13.65 -19.89 -6.76
N THR A 397 13.00 -18.91 -7.39
CA THR A 397 12.59 -17.67 -6.72
C THR A 397 11.51 -17.91 -5.66
N LEU A 398 10.52 -18.78 -5.93
CA LEU A 398 9.54 -19.23 -4.96
C LEU A 398 10.21 -19.89 -3.73
N SER A 399 11.20 -20.75 -3.97
CA SER A 399 11.93 -21.46 -2.90
C SER A 399 12.78 -20.53 -2.03
N LEU A 400 13.38 -19.49 -2.63
CA LEU A 400 14.04 -18.41 -1.89
C LEU A 400 13.03 -17.59 -1.09
N ILE A 401 11.89 -17.21 -1.67
CA ILE A 401 10.83 -16.42 -1.00
C ILE A 401 10.27 -17.20 0.21
N MET A 402 9.96 -18.48 0.05
CA MET A 402 9.49 -19.35 1.15
C MET A 402 10.54 -19.57 2.25
N SER A 403 11.81 -19.23 2.01
CA SER A 403 12.91 -19.34 2.97
C SER A 403 13.19 -18.04 3.74
N LEU A 404 12.61 -16.90 3.33
CA LEU A 404 12.74 -15.59 4.00
C LEU A 404 12.23 -15.64 5.45
N ARG A 405 12.90 -14.90 6.35
CA ARG A 405 12.61 -14.83 7.79
C ARG A 405 12.51 -13.41 8.29
N GLY A 406 11.89 -13.24 9.47
CA GLY A 406 11.76 -11.94 10.08
C GLY A 406 11.07 -11.96 11.43
N GLN A 407 10.12 -11.05 11.61
CA GLN A 407 9.50 -10.70 12.88
C GLN A 407 8.93 -11.91 13.64
N VAL A 408 8.23 -12.81 12.95
CA VAL A 408 7.54 -13.95 13.56
C VAL A 408 8.52 -14.96 14.13
N GLU A 409 9.57 -15.32 13.37
CA GLU A 409 10.56 -16.28 13.85
C GLU A 409 11.39 -15.73 15.01
N ILE A 410 11.70 -14.42 15.00
CA ILE A 410 12.43 -13.82 16.10
C ILE A 410 11.56 -13.73 17.37
N LEU A 411 10.25 -13.42 17.24
CA LEU A 411 9.31 -13.52 18.36
C LEU A 411 9.21 -14.96 18.88
N LEU A 412 9.23 -15.96 17.99
CA LEU A 412 9.23 -17.37 18.37
C LEU A 412 10.51 -17.76 19.13
N PHE A 413 11.67 -17.21 18.78
CA PHE A 413 12.91 -17.41 19.54
C PHE A 413 12.85 -16.78 20.94
N LEU A 414 12.28 -15.57 21.06
CA LEU A 414 12.06 -14.91 22.34
C LEU A 414 11.15 -15.77 23.24
N HIS A 415 10.08 -16.33 22.67
CA HIS A 415 9.16 -17.23 23.35
C HIS A 415 9.83 -18.53 23.83
N TRP A 416 10.70 -19.13 23.01
CA TRP A 416 11.50 -20.30 23.42
C TRP A 416 12.55 -19.98 24.50
N MET A 417 13.09 -18.75 24.50
CA MET A 417 13.98 -18.28 25.54
C MET A 417 13.23 -18.05 26.86
N ASP A 418 12.05 -17.43 26.83
CA ASP A 418 11.21 -17.21 28.01
C ASP A 418 10.69 -18.53 28.61
N LYS A 419 10.37 -19.53 27.77
CA LYS A 419 10.08 -20.91 28.21
C LYS A 419 11.33 -21.70 28.64
N LYS A 420 12.52 -21.08 28.68
CA LYS A 420 13.82 -21.68 29.06
C LYS A 420 14.18 -22.94 28.27
N ILE A 421 13.73 -23.03 27.02
CA ILE A 421 14.08 -24.10 26.08
C ILE A 421 15.42 -23.76 25.39
N ILE A 422 15.67 -22.48 25.13
CA ILE A 422 16.87 -22.00 24.43
C ILE A 422 17.56 -20.93 25.30
N GLY A 423 18.86 -21.10 25.56
CA GLY A 423 19.67 -20.11 26.28
C GLY A 423 20.21 -19.00 25.38
N ILE A 424 20.60 -17.87 25.98
CA ILE A 424 21.12 -16.65 25.30
C ILE A 424 22.17 -16.93 24.20
N PRO A 425 23.17 -17.81 24.38
CA PRO A 425 24.17 -18.11 23.34
C PRO A 425 23.56 -18.75 22.09
N ARG A 426 22.59 -19.66 22.29
CA ARG A 426 21.89 -20.40 21.23
C ARG A 426 20.86 -19.51 20.54
N PHE A 427 20.15 -18.67 21.31
CA PHE A 427 19.27 -17.61 20.81
C PHE A 427 20.03 -16.64 19.88
N SER A 428 21.20 -16.18 20.31
CA SER A 428 22.07 -15.29 19.52
C SER A 428 22.50 -15.94 18.20
N LEU A 429 22.90 -17.21 18.20
CA LEU A 429 23.21 -17.93 16.96
C LEU A 429 22.01 -18.01 16.01
N MET A 430 20.81 -18.33 16.51
CA MET A 430 19.61 -18.45 15.67
C MET A 430 19.22 -17.13 15.01
N ILE A 431 19.38 -16.00 15.71
CA ILE A 431 19.20 -14.66 15.16
C ILE A 431 20.21 -14.38 14.05
N LEU A 432 21.50 -14.64 14.29
CA LEU A 432 22.53 -14.42 13.27
C LEU A 432 22.27 -15.27 12.01
N LEU A 433 21.87 -16.54 12.17
CA LEU A 433 21.61 -17.43 11.04
C LEU A 433 20.35 -17.05 10.26
N THR A 434 19.24 -16.71 10.93
CA THR A 434 18.00 -16.25 10.26
C THR A 434 18.20 -14.92 9.52
N MET A 435 18.94 -13.99 10.14
CA MET A 435 19.37 -12.74 9.52
C MET A 435 20.22 -12.99 8.28
N ALA A 436 21.24 -13.87 8.39
CA ALA A 436 22.13 -14.20 7.27
C ALA A 436 21.37 -14.86 6.10
N VAL A 437 20.49 -15.83 6.37
CA VAL A 437 19.68 -16.46 5.31
C VAL A 437 18.83 -15.44 4.57
N THR A 438 18.15 -14.54 5.29
CA THR A 438 17.30 -13.52 4.66
C THR A 438 18.12 -12.45 3.94
N ALA A 439 19.28 -12.08 4.49
CA ALA A 439 20.21 -11.12 3.89
C ALA A 439 20.84 -11.62 2.58
N VAL A 440 21.01 -12.94 2.44
CA VAL A 440 21.50 -13.60 1.21
C VAL A 440 20.34 -13.91 0.24
N ALA A 441 19.19 -14.37 0.74
CA ALA A 441 18.05 -14.70 -0.11
C ALA A 441 17.47 -13.47 -0.83
N THR A 442 17.40 -12.32 -0.17
CA THR A 442 16.84 -11.08 -0.76
C THR A 442 17.55 -10.64 -2.06
N PRO A 443 18.90 -10.43 -2.09
CA PRO A 443 19.58 -10.06 -3.33
C PRO A 443 19.56 -11.18 -4.38
N LEU A 444 19.52 -12.46 -3.98
CA LEU A 444 19.36 -13.57 -4.92
C LEU A 444 17.97 -13.54 -5.59
N ILE A 445 16.90 -13.27 -4.85
CA ILE A 445 15.54 -13.09 -5.43
C ILE A 445 15.56 -11.94 -6.44
N ALA A 446 16.17 -10.80 -6.08
CA ALA A 446 16.29 -9.63 -6.96
C ALA A 446 17.23 -9.83 -8.17
N PHE A 447 18.04 -10.90 -8.18
CA PHE A 447 18.89 -11.31 -9.31
C PHE A 447 18.19 -12.31 -10.22
N PHE A 448 17.50 -13.31 -9.65
CA PHE A 448 16.78 -14.34 -10.41
C PHE A 448 15.43 -13.86 -10.96
N TYR A 449 14.75 -12.96 -10.24
CA TYR A 449 13.47 -12.39 -10.65
C TYR A 449 13.60 -10.89 -10.98
N ASP A 450 13.47 -10.58 -12.27
CA ASP A 450 13.40 -9.22 -12.78
C ASP A 450 11.94 -8.93 -13.16
N PRO A 451 11.19 -8.14 -12.36
CA PRO A 451 9.77 -7.87 -12.61
C PRO A 451 9.51 -7.06 -13.88
N THR A 452 10.55 -6.56 -14.56
CA THR A 452 10.41 -5.81 -15.81
C THR A 452 10.49 -6.71 -17.06
N ARG A 453 11.07 -7.91 -16.96
CA ARG A 453 11.28 -8.82 -18.09
C ARG A 453 10.04 -9.45 -18.73
N PRO A 454 8.97 -9.87 -18.01
CA PRO A 454 7.85 -10.56 -18.67
C PRO A 454 7.09 -9.66 -19.67
N TYR A 455 7.23 -8.34 -19.57
CA TYR A 455 6.55 -7.37 -20.44
C TYR A 455 7.31 -7.01 -21.72
N MET A 456 8.54 -7.50 -21.92
CA MET A 456 9.31 -7.24 -23.15
C MET A 456 8.80 -8.10 -24.32
N VAL A 457 7.77 -7.64 -25.01
CA VAL A 457 7.23 -8.30 -26.20
C VAL A 457 8.23 -8.21 -27.36
N ASN A 458 8.70 -9.36 -27.87
CA ASN A 458 9.63 -9.45 -29.01
C ASN A 458 9.09 -8.86 -30.34
N LYS A 459 7.80 -8.47 -30.39
CA LYS A 459 7.19 -7.69 -31.48
C LYS A 459 6.58 -6.41 -30.89
N ARG A 460 7.02 -5.24 -31.38
CA ARG A 460 6.48 -3.93 -30.97
C ARG A 460 5.00 -3.82 -31.39
N ARG A 461 4.08 -3.71 -30.42
CA ARG A 461 2.64 -3.47 -30.63
C ARG A 461 2.32 -1.97 -30.55
N THR A 462 2.86 -1.16 -31.46
CA THR A 462 2.57 0.28 -31.52
C THR A 462 1.44 0.56 -32.50
N ILE A 463 0.73 1.68 -32.33
CA ILE A 463 -0.28 2.16 -33.31
C ILE A 463 0.28 2.17 -34.74
N GLN A 464 1.53 2.60 -34.93
CA GLN A 464 2.21 2.65 -36.24
C GLN A 464 2.51 1.27 -36.86
N HIS A 465 2.35 0.18 -36.10
CA HIS A 465 2.56 -1.20 -36.55
C HIS A 465 1.27 -2.03 -36.53
N THR A 466 0.14 -1.43 -36.17
CA THR A 466 -1.19 -2.03 -36.30
C THR A 466 -1.61 -1.96 -37.78
N PRO A 467 -1.97 -3.09 -38.42
CA PRO A 467 -2.40 -3.08 -39.81
C PRO A 467 -3.78 -2.39 -39.96
N PRO A 468 -4.02 -1.69 -41.09
CA PRO A 468 -5.32 -1.08 -41.36
C PRO A 468 -6.42 -2.14 -41.42
N ASN A 469 -7.65 -1.74 -41.07
CA ASN A 469 -8.83 -2.61 -40.97
C ASN A 469 -8.66 -3.79 -39.98
N THR A 470 -8.03 -3.53 -38.84
CA THR A 470 -8.04 -4.46 -37.69
C THR A 470 -8.52 -3.77 -36.43
N ASP A 471 -9.05 -4.56 -35.49
CA ASP A 471 -9.61 -4.05 -34.25
C ASP A 471 -8.52 -3.43 -33.37
N ILE A 472 -8.79 -2.22 -32.89
CA ILE A 472 -7.86 -1.46 -32.06
C ILE A 472 -8.14 -1.79 -30.60
N GLY A 473 -7.29 -2.63 -30.01
CA GLY A 473 -7.28 -2.87 -28.58
C GLY A 473 -6.75 -1.65 -27.83
N ILE A 474 -7.57 -1.04 -26.97
CA ILE A 474 -7.25 0.15 -26.18
C ILE A 474 -7.38 -0.21 -24.70
N ILE A 475 -6.39 0.15 -23.87
CA ILE A 475 -6.55 0.16 -22.41
C ILE A 475 -6.83 1.57 -21.93
N LEU A 476 -7.88 1.73 -21.14
CA LEU A 476 -8.28 2.99 -20.50
C LEU A 476 -8.01 2.90 -19.00
N CYS A 477 -7.05 3.66 -18.48
CA CYS A 477 -6.77 3.69 -17.04
C CYS A 477 -7.59 4.78 -16.34
N ILE A 478 -8.63 4.39 -15.61
CA ILE A 478 -9.49 5.31 -14.85
C ILE A 478 -8.93 5.40 -13.42
N HIS A 479 -8.78 6.61 -12.88
CA HIS A 479 -8.28 6.84 -11.51
C HIS A 479 -9.29 7.53 -10.59
N ASP A 480 -10.14 8.38 -11.16
CA ASP A 480 -11.17 9.15 -10.46
C ASP A 480 -12.37 9.31 -11.40
N GLN A 481 -13.59 9.43 -10.85
CA GLN A 481 -14.84 9.56 -11.62
C GLN A 481 -14.81 10.72 -12.63
N GLU A 482 -14.14 11.83 -12.28
CA GLU A 482 -13.96 13.00 -13.16
C GLU A 482 -13.24 12.65 -14.48
N SER A 483 -12.31 11.69 -14.45
CA SER A 483 -11.53 11.31 -15.64
C SER A 483 -12.37 10.58 -16.70
N VAL A 484 -13.49 9.97 -16.31
CA VAL A 484 -14.35 9.17 -17.19
C VAL A 484 -14.92 10.02 -18.34
N ASN A 485 -15.36 11.25 -18.07
CA ASN A 485 -15.93 12.11 -19.10
C ASN A 485 -14.90 12.49 -20.20
N GLY A 486 -13.69 12.89 -19.80
CA GLY A 486 -12.61 13.19 -20.75
C GLY A 486 -12.19 11.95 -21.56
N LEU A 487 -12.23 10.77 -20.94
CA LEU A 487 -11.92 9.49 -21.57
C LEU A 487 -13.01 9.04 -22.57
N ILE A 488 -14.29 9.24 -22.26
CA ILE A 488 -15.42 8.99 -23.19
C ILE A 488 -15.35 9.97 -24.38
N ASN A 489 -15.12 11.26 -24.13
CA ASN A 489 -14.96 12.27 -25.18
C ASN A 489 -13.81 11.91 -26.14
N LEU A 490 -12.71 11.35 -25.62
CA LEU A 490 -11.59 10.88 -26.45
C LEU A 490 -12.00 9.71 -27.36
N LEU A 491 -12.79 8.75 -26.85
CA LEU A 491 -13.32 7.64 -27.66
C LEU A 491 -14.28 8.13 -28.74
N GLU A 492 -15.10 9.14 -28.46
CA GLU A 492 -16.02 9.73 -29.44
C GLU A 492 -15.27 10.49 -30.55
N ILE A 493 -14.29 11.34 -30.18
CA ILE A 493 -13.42 12.06 -31.13
C ILE A 493 -12.62 11.10 -32.02
N SER A 494 -12.29 9.91 -31.51
CA SER A 494 -11.53 8.89 -32.24
C SER A 494 -12.35 8.14 -33.32
N TYR A 495 -13.67 8.37 -33.39
CA TYR A 495 -14.60 7.91 -34.44
C TYR A 495 -14.42 6.44 -34.89
N PRO A 496 -14.82 5.45 -34.07
CA PRO A 496 -14.72 4.03 -34.42
C PRO A 496 -15.63 3.67 -35.61
N THR A 497 -15.22 2.69 -36.41
CA THR A 497 -15.93 2.24 -37.63
C THR A 497 -16.13 0.73 -37.63
N THR A 498 -17.03 0.21 -38.47
CA THR A 498 -17.28 -1.24 -38.59
C THR A 498 -16.08 -2.03 -39.09
N THR A 499 -15.15 -1.40 -39.81
CA THR A 499 -13.92 -2.02 -40.34
C THR A 499 -12.73 -1.93 -39.40
N SER A 500 -12.78 -1.08 -38.38
CA SER A 500 -11.77 -0.98 -37.32
C SER A 500 -12.49 -0.67 -36.00
N ARG A 501 -13.01 -1.72 -35.37
CA ARG A 501 -13.74 -1.60 -34.10
C ARG A 501 -12.77 -1.32 -32.96
N PHE A 502 -13.27 -0.73 -31.88
CA PHE A 502 -12.48 -0.56 -30.67
C PHE A 502 -12.83 -1.64 -29.66
N SER A 503 -11.82 -2.36 -29.19
CA SER A 503 -11.93 -3.25 -28.01
C SER A 503 -11.30 -2.53 -26.83
N VAL A 504 -12.15 -1.89 -26.03
CA VAL A 504 -11.74 -1.03 -24.92
C VAL A 504 -11.74 -1.84 -23.63
N TYR A 505 -10.57 -1.94 -23.00
CA TYR A 505 -10.39 -2.54 -21.69
C TYR A 505 -10.27 -1.41 -20.67
N ALA A 506 -11.38 -1.07 -20.03
CA ALA A 506 -11.45 -0.03 -19.03
C ALA A 506 -11.00 -0.61 -17.68
N ILE A 507 -9.93 -0.04 -17.11
CA ILE A 507 -9.32 -0.49 -15.85
C ILE A 507 -9.48 0.63 -14.83
N HIS A 508 -10.35 0.44 -13.84
CA HIS A 508 -10.42 1.32 -12.68
C HIS A 508 -9.31 0.96 -11.68
N LEU A 509 -8.42 1.91 -11.39
CA LEU A 509 -7.22 1.75 -10.57
C LEU A 509 -7.46 2.29 -9.17
N VAL A 510 -7.59 1.39 -8.19
CA VAL A 510 -7.86 1.74 -6.79
C VAL A 510 -6.66 1.35 -5.93
N GLU A 511 -6.22 2.23 -5.03
CA GLU A 511 -5.10 1.93 -4.14
C GLU A 511 -5.48 0.87 -3.11
N LEU A 512 -4.72 -0.24 -3.08
CA LEU A 512 -4.93 -1.35 -2.16
C LEU A 512 -4.53 -0.96 -0.72
N LEU A 513 -5.52 -0.59 0.09
CA LEU A 513 -5.38 -0.35 1.52
C LEU A 513 -6.11 -1.46 2.31
N GLY A 514 -5.46 -2.01 3.33
CA GLY A 514 -6.06 -3.03 4.20
C GLY A 514 -6.01 -4.48 3.71
N ARG A 515 -5.57 -4.76 2.48
CA ARG A 515 -5.40 -6.11 1.91
C ARG A 515 -3.95 -6.39 1.53
N ALA A 516 -3.56 -7.66 1.50
CA ALA A 516 -2.22 -8.08 1.08
C ALA A 516 -2.11 -8.49 -0.40
N ALA A 517 -3.11 -9.17 -0.94
CA ALA A 517 -3.13 -9.57 -2.34
C ALA A 517 -3.81 -8.49 -3.19
N PRO A 518 -3.29 -8.19 -4.40
CA PRO A 518 -3.99 -7.34 -5.34
C PRO A 518 -5.25 -8.05 -5.85
N VAL A 519 -6.37 -7.34 -5.88
CA VAL A 519 -7.66 -7.87 -6.32
C VAL A 519 -7.92 -7.40 -7.74
N PHE A 520 -8.22 -8.35 -8.62
CA PHE A 520 -8.76 -8.11 -9.96
C PHE A 520 -10.23 -8.53 -9.94
N VAL A 521 -11.12 -7.58 -10.24
CA VAL A 521 -12.55 -7.83 -10.47
C VAL A 521 -12.79 -7.68 -11.96
N ASP A 522 -13.55 -8.61 -12.52
CA ASP A 522 -13.90 -8.71 -13.95
C ASP A 522 -15.43 -8.62 -14.03
N HIS A 523 -15.94 -7.41 -14.26
CA HIS A 523 -17.37 -7.12 -14.12
C HIS A 523 -18.21 -7.82 -15.19
N ASP A 524 -17.60 -8.25 -16.30
CA ASP A 524 -18.26 -8.99 -17.37
C ASP A 524 -18.54 -10.47 -16.98
N LYS A 525 -17.94 -10.98 -15.90
CA LYS A 525 -18.16 -12.35 -15.40
C LYS A 525 -19.04 -12.44 -14.16
N GLU A 526 -19.28 -11.33 -13.46
CA GLU A 526 -20.11 -11.34 -12.25
C GLU A 526 -21.62 -11.28 -12.57
N GLU A 527 -22.01 -10.97 -13.82
CA GLU A 527 -23.42 -10.98 -14.27
C GLU A 527 -24.11 -12.37 -14.19
N GLU A 528 -23.38 -13.47 -14.05
CA GLU A 528 -23.97 -14.83 -13.90
C GLU A 528 -24.20 -15.26 -12.45
N ASP A 529 -23.56 -14.64 -11.45
CA ASP A 529 -23.51 -15.13 -10.05
C ASP A 529 -24.26 -14.20 -9.06
N ASP A 530 -25.29 -13.53 -9.57
CA ASP A 530 -25.96 -12.40 -8.94
C ASP A 530 -26.83 -12.80 -7.73
N ARG A 531 -26.21 -12.85 -6.54
CA ARG A 531 -26.91 -12.84 -5.24
C ARG A 531 -26.14 -12.32 -4.03
N TYR A 532 -24.87 -11.94 -4.17
CA TYR A 532 -24.03 -11.43 -3.07
C TYR A 532 -22.94 -10.46 -3.58
N CYS A 533 -23.25 -9.17 -3.79
CA CYS A 533 -22.31 -8.02 -3.64
C CYS A 533 -22.91 -6.63 -3.97
N ASN A 534 -23.86 -6.12 -3.16
CA ASN A 534 -24.21 -4.69 -3.21
C ASN A 534 -23.21 -3.88 -2.37
N ALA A 535 -22.11 -3.37 -2.95
CA ALA A 535 -21.04 -2.73 -2.14
C ALA A 535 -20.16 -1.66 -2.82
N HIS A 536 -20.47 -1.12 -4.02
CA HIS A 536 -19.53 -0.24 -4.72
C HIS A 536 -20.17 0.98 -5.45
N THR A 537 -20.88 1.84 -4.72
CA THR A 537 -21.59 3.02 -5.28
C THR A 537 -20.76 3.98 -6.16
N ALA A 538 -19.42 4.03 -6.01
CA ALA A 538 -18.56 4.80 -6.91
C ALA A 538 -18.20 4.00 -8.20
N ASP A 539 -17.82 2.73 -8.06
CA ASP A 539 -17.51 1.87 -9.21
C ASP A 539 -18.77 1.66 -10.07
N ASP A 540 -19.93 1.50 -9.44
CA ASP A 540 -21.24 1.39 -10.10
C ASP A 540 -21.50 2.59 -11.04
N THR A 541 -21.15 3.82 -10.64
CA THR A 541 -21.37 5.00 -11.50
C THR A 541 -20.40 5.05 -12.69
N ILE A 542 -19.15 4.59 -12.51
CA ILE A 542 -18.15 4.50 -13.57
C ILE A 542 -18.54 3.40 -14.55
N TYR A 543 -18.91 2.22 -14.05
CA TYR A 543 -19.37 1.07 -14.82
C TYR A 543 -20.66 1.39 -15.58
N SER A 544 -21.67 1.98 -14.93
CA SER A 544 -22.93 2.39 -15.57
C SER A 544 -22.69 3.39 -16.71
N ALA A 545 -21.77 4.35 -16.54
CA ALA A 545 -21.44 5.31 -17.61
C ALA A 545 -20.77 4.63 -18.82
N LEU A 546 -19.89 3.65 -18.57
CA LEU A 546 -19.24 2.86 -19.63
C LEU A 546 -20.24 1.93 -20.34
N LYS A 547 -21.10 1.24 -19.59
CA LYS A 547 -22.15 0.35 -20.12
C LYS A 547 -23.15 1.11 -20.99
N LEU A 548 -23.61 2.28 -20.54
CA LEU A 548 -24.49 3.15 -21.32
C LEU A 548 -23.82 3.64 -22.62
N TYR A 549 -22.52 3.95 -22.61
CA TYR A 549 -21.79 4.29 -23.83
C TYR A 549 -21.64 3.10 -24.78
N GLN A 550 -21.42 1.89 -24.25
CA GLN A 550 -21.35 0.65 -25.02
C GLN A 550 -22.69 0.31 -25.69
N GLU A 551 -23.81 0.41 -24.97
CA GLU A 551 -25.16 0.20 -25.51
C GLU A 551 -25.46 1.14 -26.69
N VAL A 552 -25.07 2.42 -26.59
CA VAL A 552 -25.24 3.42 -27.66
C VAL A 552 -24.33 3.16 -28.88
N ARG A 553 -23.23 2.40 -28.74
CA ARG A 553 -22.20 2.20 -29.78
C ARG A 553 -21.84 0.73 -30.06
N ALA A 554 -22.71 -0.21 -29.72
CA ALA A 554 -22.42 -1.65 -29.70
C ALA A 554 -21.87 -2.24 -31.02
N GLU A 555 -22.21 -1.67 -32.18
CA GLU A 555 -21.69 -2.12 -33.48
C GLU A 555 -20.19 -1.79 -33.72
N PHE A 556 -19.67 -0.78 -32.99
CA PHE A 556 -18.38 -0.12 -33.22
C PHE A 556 -17.41 -0.25 -32.04
N VAL A 557 -17.93 -0.31 -30.81
CA VAL A 557 -17.15 -0.34 -29.57
C VAL A 557 -17.62 -1.50 -28.71
N ASN A 558 -16.68 -2.36 -28.33
CA ASN A 558 -16.88 -3.34 -27.26
C ASN A 558 -16.08 -2.88 -26.04
N ILE A 559 -16.72 -2.80 -24.88
CA ILE A 559 -16.08 -2.40 -23.62
C ILE A 559 -16.06 -3.60 -22.67
N HIS A 560 -14.92 -3.80 -22.04
CA HIS A 560 -14.68 -4.77 -20.98
C HIS A 560 -14.19 -4.01 -19.74
N ALA A 561 -14.89 -4.14 -18.62
CA ALA A 561 -14.62 -3.32 -17.43
C ALA A 561 -13.98 -4.15 -16.29
N PHE A 562 -12.87 -3.66 -15.76
CA PHE A 562 -12.11 -4.29 -14.70
C PHE A 562 -11.83 -3.31 -13.57
N THR A 563 -11.89 -3.78 -12.32
CA THR A 563 -11.36 -3.03 -11.18
C THR A 563 -10.09 -3.70 -10.68
N VAL A 564 -9.00 -2.94 -10.61
CA VAL A 564 -7.68 -3.39 -10.15
C VAL A 564 -7.33 -2.66 -8.87
N GLN A 565 -7.40 -3.39 -7.75
CA GLN A 565 -6.97 -2.93 -6.45
C GLN A 565 -5.50 -3.36 -6.25
N ALA A 566 -4.55 -2.43 -6.34
CA ALA A 566 -3.13 -2.73 -6.18
C ALA A 566 -2.37 -1.59 -5.46
N PRO A 567 -1.20 -1.85 -4.85
CA PRO A 567 -0.34 -0.78 -4.35
C PRO A 567 0.14 0.14 -5.48
N ASN A 568 0.14 1.46 -5.28
CA ASN A 568 0.57 2.45 -6.28
C ASN A 568 1.90 2.10 -6.98
N ARG A 569 2.88 1.54 -6.26
CA ARG A 569 4.17 1.16 -6.85
C ARG A 569 4.11 -0.01 -7.84
N THR A 570 3.14 -0.91 -7.73
CA THR A 570 3.01 -2.08 -8.62
C THR A 570 1.81 -2.00 -9.56
N MET A 571 0.92 -1.00 -9.44
CA MET A 571 -0.21 -0.78 -10.37
C MET A 571 0.20 -0.89 -11.84
N TYR A 572 1.33 -0.30 -12.23
CA TYR A 572 1.85 -0.36 -13.61
C TYR A 572 2.06 -1.80 -14.12
N GLN A 573 2.43 -2.75 -13.26
CA GLN A 573 2.63 -4.16 -13.63
C GLN A 573 1.30 -4.78 -14.09
N ASN A 574 0.22 -4.53 -13.34
CA ASN A 574 -1.13 -5.00 -13.65
C ASN A 574 -1.66 -4.37 -14.97
N ILE A 575 -1.39 -3.08 -15.21
CA ILE A 575 -1.74 -2.39 -16.47
C ILE A 575 -0.98 -3.03 -17.65
N CYS A 576 0.32 -3.28 -17.51
CA CYS A 576 1.15 -3.90 -18.56
C CYS A 576 0.81 -5.39 -18.78
N GLU A 577 0.39 -6.11 -17.74
CA GLU A 577 -0.10 -7.50 -17.81
C GLU A 577 -1.39 -7.56 -18.62
N MET A 578 -2.37 -6.70 -18.32
CA MET A 578 -3.61 -6.59 -19.09
C MET A 578 -3.33 -6.21 -20.56
N ALA A 579 -2.38 -5.31 -20.82
CA ALA A 579 -1.97 -4.93 -22.17
C ALA A 579 -1.35 -6.08 -22.96
N LEU A 580 -0.61 -6.95 -22.29
CA LEU A 580 0.05 -8.10 -22.89
C LEU A 580 -0.97 -9.21 -23.20
N LEU A 581 -1.83 -9.55 -22.23
CA LEU A 581 -2.89 -10.54 -22.32
C LEU A 581 -3.89 -10.20 -23.43
N ASN A 582 -4.48 -9.00 -23.37
CA ASN A 582 -5.54 -8.56 -24.28
C ASN A 582 -5.00 -7.96 -25.60
N LYS A 583 -3.69 -8.07 -25.83
CA LYS A 583 -3.00 -7.63 -27.06
C LYS A 583 -3.23 -6.16 -27.42
N ALA A 584 -3.35 -5.29 -26.41
CA ALA A 584 -3.61 -3.86 -26.59
C ALA A 584 -2.54 -3.18 -27.47
N THR A 585 -2.99 -2.22 -28.28
CA THR A 585 -2.19 -1.40 -29.20
C THR A 585 -1.79 -0.06 -28.59
N ILE A 586 -2.61 0.44 -27.66
CA ILE A 586 -2.36 1.65 -26.87
C ILE A 586 -2.90 1.51 -25.43
N ILE A 587 -2.14 2.03 -24.46
CA ILE A 587 -2.58 2.32 -23.10
C ILE A 587 -2.79 3.84 -22.98
N ILE A 588 -3.94 4.25 -22.43
CA ILE A 588 -4.30 5.66 -22.21
C ILE A 588 -4.33 5.90 -20.70
N VAL A 589 -3.43 6.75 -20.21
CA VAL A 589 -3.38 7.17 -18.80
C VAL A 589 -3.77 8.65 -18.65
N PRO A 590 -4.62 9.02 -17.68
CA PRO A 590 -4.97 10.41 -17.44
C PRO A 590 -3.78 11.16 -16.85
N TYR A 591 -3.65 12.43 -17.22
CA TYR A 591 -2.68 13.34 -16.64
C TYR A 591 -3.11 13.78 -15.24
N HIS A 592 -2.15 13.87 -14.33
CA HIS A 592 -2.36 14.43 -13.00
C HIS A 592 -2.59 15.95 -13.11
N LYS A 593 -3.84 16.41 -12.91
CA LYS A 593 -4.11 17.83 -12.64
C LYS A 593 -3.61 18.18 -11.24
N GLU A 594 -2.66 19.11 -11.15
CA GLU A 594 -2.42 19.87 -9.93
C GLU A 594 -3.60 20.84 -9.76
N HIS A 595 -4.53 20.54 -8.86
CA HIS A 595 -5.62 21.46 -8.53
C HIS A 595 -5.05 22.61 -7.70
N LEU A 596 -5.14 23.84 -8.24
CA LEU A 596 -4.61 25.07 -7.64
C LEU A 596 -5.48 25.64 -6.50
N ASP A 597 -6.50 24.90 -6.05
CA ASP A 597 -7.35 25.29 -4.94
C ASP A 597 -6.64 25.07 -3.60
N GLY A 598 -6.42 26.18 -2.88
CA GLY A 598 -5.65 26.26 -1.62
C GLY A 598 -6.26 25.56 -0.40
N VAL A 599 -7.07 24.51 -0.57
CA VAL A 599 -7.69 23.72 0.50
C VAL A 599 -7.30 22.24 0.38
N THR A 600 -6.10 21.91 0.86
CA THR A 600 -5.70 20.55 1.27
C THR A 600 -5.99 19.41 0.30
N GLY A 601 -5.87 19.64 -1.01
CA GLY A 601 -5.74 18.55 -1.99
C GLY A 601 -4.41 17.84 -1.77
N ILE A 602 -4.42 16.68 -1.08
CA ILE A 602 -3.22 15.86 -0.91
C ILE A 602 -2.79 15.38 -2.30
N VAL A 603 -1.71 15.97 -2.84
CA VAL A 603 -1.10 15.56 -4.10
C VAL A 603 -0.83 14.06 -4.04
N ARG A 604 -1.62 13.27 -4.80
CA ARG A 604 -1.47 11.81 -4.90
C ARG A 604 -0.21 11.49 -5.72
N ARG A 605 0.97 11.66 -5.10
CA ARG A 605 2.31 11.34 -5.67
C ARG A 605 2.40 9.92 -6.25
N GLY A 606 1.51 9.02 -5.84
CA GLY A 606 1.33 7.70 -6.45
C GLY A 606 1.04 7.74 -7.96
N ILE A 607 0.11 8.57 -8.42
CA ILE A 607 -0.35 8.59 -9.83
C ILE A 607 0.79 8.99 -10.78
N GLN A 608 1.57 10.01 -10.43
CA GLN A 608 2.76 10.41 -11.20
C GLN A 608 3.78 9.26 -11.30
N SER A 609 3.99 8.52 -10.21
CA SER A 609 4.86 7.35 -10.19
C SER A 609 4.32 6.21 -11.07
N VAL A 610 3.00 5.98 -11.09
CA VAL A 610 2.37 4.98 -11.96
C VAL A 610 2.59 5.36 -13.43
N ASN A 611 2.23 6.59 -13.82
CA ASN A 611 2.36 7.06 -15.19
C ASN A 611 3.81 6.99 -15.68
N SER A 612 4.78 7.38 -14.84
CA SER A 612 6.21 7.26 -15.18
C SER A 612 6.65 5.81 -15.37
N SER A 613 6.18 4.87 -14.54
CA SER A 613 6.52 3.44 -14.69
C SER A 613 5.84 2.80 -15.90
N VAL A 614 4.59 3.17 -16.20
CA VAL A 614 3.89 2.71 -17.42
C VAL A 614 4.65 3.17 -18.67
N LEU A 615 5.09 4.43 -18.74
CA LEU A 615 5.87 4.95 -19.87
C LEU A 615 7.20 4.22 -20.10
N VAL A 616 7.82 3.67 -19.06
CA VAL A 616 9.09 2.92 -19.16
C VAL A 616 8.88 1.44 -19.51
N HIS A 617 7.76 0.84 -19.07
CA HIS A 617 7.56 -0.62 -19.14
C HIS A 617 6.44 -1.10 -20.08
N ALA A 618 5.68 -0.19 -20.71
CA ALA A 618 4.56 -0.56 -21.57
C ALA A 618 4.98 -1.43 -22.78
N PRO A 619 4.22 -2.51 -23.09
CA PRO A 619 4.47 -3.35 -24.27
C PRO A 619 3.96 -2.74 -25.59
N CYS A 620 3.24 -1.62 -25.52
CA CYS A 620 2.53 -0.97 -26.62
C CYS A 620 2.64 0.56 -26.54
N SER A 621 1.98 1.30 -27.43
CA SER A 621 1.97 2.77 -27.38
C SER A 621 1.35 3.28 -26.07
N VAL A 622 1.83 4.40 -25.53
CA VAL A 622 1.23 5.05 -24.36
C VAL A 622 0.79 6.47 -24.72
N GLY A 623 -0.48 6.79 -24.46
CA GLY A 623 -1.03 8.13 -24.55
C GLY A 623 -1.28 8.69 -23.15
N VAL A 624 -0.92 9.96 -22.93
CA VAL A 624 -1.22 10.68 -21.69
C VAL A 624 -2.34 11.68 -21.97
N LEU A 625 -3.53 11.44 -21.45
CA LEU A 625 -4.71 12.28 -21.67
C LEU A 625 -4.69 13.49 -20.73
N VAL A 626 -4.43 14.67 -21.29
CA VAL A 626 -4.61 15.97 -20.60
C VAL A 626 -5.99 16.53 -20.93
N ASP A 627 -7.01 16.13 -20.16
CA ASP A 627 -8.28 16.85 -20.14
C ASP A 627 -8.03 18.25 -19.52
N LYS A 628 -8.50 19.33 -20.14
CA LYS A 628 -8.35 20.70 -19.62
C LYS A 628 -9.54 21.19 -18.78
N GLY A 629 -10.63 20.43 -18.68
CA GLY A 629 -11.90 20.90 -18.10
C GLY A 629 -12.67 21.81 -19.05
N GLU A 630 -13.97 21.96 -18.80
CA GLU A 630 -15.01 22.51 -19.70
C GLU A 630 -14.55 23.50 -20.80
N LEU A 631 -14.20 22.97 -21.97
CA LEU A 631 -14.66 23.55 -23.22
C LEU A 631 -16.14 23.19 -23.35
N ARG A 632 -17.04 24.08 -22.92
CA ARG A 632 -18.48 23.97 -23.21
C ARG A 632 -18.74 24.14 -24.71
N GLN A 633 -18.48 23.09 -25.49
CA GLN A 633 -18.99 23.02 -26.85
C GLN A 633 -20.44 22.50 -26.80
N PRO A 634 -21.43 23.24 -27.34
CA PRO A 634 -22.85 22.95 -27.15
C PRO A 634 -23.38 21.73 -27.93
N ILE A 635 -22.50 20.92 -28.52
CA ILE A 635 -22.85 19.90 -29.51
C ILE A 635 -23.39 18.60 -28.84
N VAL A 636 -22.93 18.27 -27.63
CA VAL A 636 -23.28 16.99 -26.96
C VAL A 636 -24.59 17.07 -26.15
N GLY A 637 -25.01 18.27 -25.73
CA GLY A 637 -26.18 18.46 -24.85
C GLY A 637 -27.55 18.20 -25.48
N LEU A 638 -27.63 18.00 -26.80
CA LEU A 638 -28.87 18.01 -27.58
C LEU A 638 -29.39 16.62 -28.03
N ARG A 639 -28.60 15.55 -27.92
CA ARG A 639 -29.05 14.18 -28.30
C ARG A 639 -29.35 13.27 -27.11
N VAL A 640 -28.54 13.28 -26.05
CA VAL A 640 -28.80 12.45 -24.85
C VAL A 640 -30.04 12.92 -24.08
N ARG A 641 -30.25 14.25 -23.97
CA ARG A 641 -31.41 14.84 -23.28
C ARG A 641 -32.77 14.54 -23.92
N LYS A 642 -32.82 14.07 -25.17
CA LYS A 642 -34.08 13.86 -25.89
C LYS A 642 -34.75 12.50 -25.61
N PHE A 643 -34.05 11.58 -24.95
CA PHE A 643 -34.56 10.26 -24.57
C PHE A 643 -34.96 10.16 -23.09
N ALA A 644 -34.23 10.84 -22.19
CA ALA A 644 -34.56 10.87 -20.75
C ALA A 644 -35.98 11.42 -20.46
N THR A 645 -36.55 12.24 -21.35
CA THR A 645 -37.91 12.79 -21.21
C THR A 645 -39.03 11.83 -21.61
N MET A 646 -38.75 10.59 -22.03
CA MET A 646 -39.79 9.60 -22.38
C MET A 646 -40.07 8.57 -21.27
N GLU A 647 -39.20 8.41 -20.26
CA GLU A 647 -39.44 7.48 -19.16
C GLU A 647 -40.16 8.11 -17.95
N GLU A 648 -40.01 9.42 -17.72
CA GLU A 648 -40.58 10.11 -16.55
C GLU A 648 -42.13 10.19 -16.53
N GLU A 649 -42.82 9.96 -17.65
CA GLU A 649 -44.29 9.91 -17.67
C GLU A 649 -44.89 8.60 -17.12
N SER A 650 -44.08 7.56 -16.90
CA SER A 650 -44.59 6.20 -16.62
C SER A 650 -44.72 5.82 -15.13
N ASN A 651 -44.06 6.54 -14.20
CA ASN A 651 -43.88 6.04 -12.83
C ASN A 651 -44.21 7.05 -11.71
N SER A 652 -45.48 7.48 -11.65
CA SER A 652 -45.98 8.34 -10.56
C SER A 652 -46.47 7.53 -9.34
N SER A 653 -45.55 7.03 -8.51
CA SER A 653 -45.89 6.43 -7.21
C SER A 653 -45.54 7.32 -6.02
N ARG A 654 -46.52 7.52 -5.13
CA ARG A 654 -46.50 8.54 -4.07
C ARG A 654 -45.54 8.21 -2.93
N ARG A 655 -44.71 9.18 -2.50
CA ARG A 655 -44.32 9.32 -1.09
C ARG A 655 -44.50 10.75 -0.61
N MET A 656 -45.40 10.91 0.36
CA MET A 656 -45.68 12.19 1.01
C MET A 656 -44.54 12.60 1.93
N SER A 657 -44.09 13.86 1.83
CA SER A 657 -43.28 14.50 2.86
C SER A 657 -44.14 15.41 3.73
N THR A 658 -44.22 15.10 5.02
CA THR A 658 -44.99 15.86 6.02
C THR A 658 -44.26 17.14 6.43
N ARG A 659 -44.50 18.24 5.71
CA ARG A 659 -44.20 19.59 6.23
C ARG A 659 -45.29 20.59 5.92
N THR A 660 -46.16 20.83 6.89
CA THR A 660 -47.23 21.83 6.86
C THR A 660 -46.66 23.25 6.77
N ARG A 661 -46.65 23.83 5.57
CA ARG A 661 -46.61 25.28 5.38
C ARG A 661 -48.04 25.76 5.12
N LYS A 662 -48.56 26.61 6.01
CA LYS A 662 -49.86 27.28 5.80
C LYS A 662 -49.77 28.13 4.53
N VAL A 663 -50.44 27.71 3.46
CA VAL A 663 -50.69 28.54 2.28
C VAL A 663 -51.71 29.61 2.68
N ALA A 664 -51.40 30.88 2.45
CA ALA A 664 -52.34 31.96 2.71
C ALA A 664 -53.56 31.82 1.78
N SER A 665 -54.76 32.02 2.33
CA SER A 665 -56.05 31.83 1.64
C SER A 665 -56.27 32.70 0.40
N LYS A 666 -55.36 33.64 0.09
CA LYS A 666 -55.38 34.44 -1.14
C LYS A 666 -54.67 33.81 -2.34
N MET A 667 -53.84 32.78 -2.17
CA MET A 667 -53.20 32.09 -3.32
C MET A 667 -54.04 30.99 -3.95
N ALA A 668 -55.05 30.46 -3.25
CA ALA A 668 -55.97 29.47 -3.81
C ALA A 668 -56.90 30.07 -4.89
N ALA A 669 -57.20 31.37 -4.83
CA ALA A 669 -58.05 32.07 -5.80
C ALA A 669 -57.34 32.44 -7.11
N ALA A 670 -56.00 32.41 -7.16
CA ALA A 670 -55.22 32.85 -8.32
C ALA A 670 -54.91 31.72 -9.35
N LEU A 671 -55.29 30.48 -9.04
CA LEU A 671 -54.97 29.29 -9.84
C LEU A 671 -56.06 28.87 -10.84
N GLY A 672 -57.15 29.65 -10.96
CA GLY A 672 -58.31 29.34 -11.80
C GLY A 672 -58.35 30.01 -13.19
N SER A 673 -57.44 30.94 -13.52
CA SER A 673 -57.36 31.57 -14.84
C SER A 673 -56.13 31.12 -15.62
N SER A 674 -56.30 30.92 -16.93
CA SER A 674 -55.24 30.64 -17.90
C SER A 674 -54.16 31.72 -17.97
N ASP A 675 -54.56 32.97 -17.74
CA ASP A 675 -53.83 34.15 -18.20
C ASP A 675 -52.65 34.48 -17.27
N ASN A 676 -52.78 34.11 -15.99
CA ASN A 676 -51.68 34.18 -15.03
C ASN A 676 -50.55 33.18 -15.34
N ARG A 677 -50.84 32.06 -16.04
CA ARG A 677 -49.81 31.09 -16.42
C ARG A 677 -49.03 31.55 -17.65
N THR A 678 -49.70 32.16 -18.62
CA THR A 678 -49.04 32.74 -19.80
C THR A 678 -48.17 33.93 -19.40
N GLN A 679 -48.65 34.85 -18.54
CA GLN A 679 -47.80 35.93 -18.01
C GLN A 679 -46.59 35.42 -17.21
N ALA A 680 -46.74 34.37 -16.39
CA ALA A 680 -45.61 33.77 -15.65
C ALA A 680 -44.65 32.94 -16.53
N ALA A 681 -45.02 32.63 -17.77
CA ALA A 681 -44.16 32.03 -18.79
C ALA A 681 -43.46 33.11 -19.64
N ILE A 682 -44.19 34.16 -20.04
CA ILE A 682 -43.64 35.32 -20.77
C ILE A 682 -42.58 36.02 -19.93
N ALA A 683 -42.86 36.31 -18.65
CA ALA A 683 -41.87 36.91 -17.75
C ALA A 683 -40.63 36.01 -17.47
N ARG A 684 -40.70 34.70 -17.79
CA ARG A 684 -39.53 33.79 -17.77
C ARG A 684 -38.78 33.78 -19.11
N LEU A 685 -39.46 33.95 -20.22
CA LEU A 685 -38.85 34.10 -21.55
C LEU A 685 -38.12 35.44 -21.66
N GLU A 686 -38.76 36.53 -21.22
CA GLU A 686 -38.18 37.88 -21.19
C GLU A 686 -36.94 37.95 -20.28
N ALA A 687 -36.91 37.17 -19.20
CA ALA A 687 -35.72 36.99 -18.35
C ALA A 687 -34.60 36.14 -19.00
N LEU A 688 -34.91 35.29 -20.00
CA LEU A 688 -33.95 34.49 -20.76
C LEU A 688 -33.44 35.21 -22.03
N GLU A 689 -34.22 36.13 -22.58
CA GLU A 689 -33.81 37.00 -23.70
C GLU A 689 -32.83 38.09 -23.22
N ASN A 690 -33.04 38.65 -22.02
CA ASN A 690 -32.10 39.61 -21.41
C ASN A 690 -30.71 39.03 -21.09
N ASP A 691 -30.58 37.70 -20.94
CA ASP A 691 -29.30 37.01 -20.75
C ASP A 691 -28.51 36.78 -22.07
N ASN A 692 -29.09 37.13 -23.24
CA ASN A 692 -28.54 36.83 -24.58
C ASN A 692 -28.23 38.06 -25.45
N ALA A 693 -27.90 39.21 -24.86
CA ALA A 693 -27.42 40.37 -25.62
C ALA A 693 -26.02 40.08 -26.24
N VAL A 694 -25.92 40.23 -27.57
CA VAL A 694 -24.72 39.94 -28.36
C VAL A 694 -23.70 41.09 -28.30
N MET A 695 -22.42 40.73 -28.40
CA MET A 695 -21.28 41.62 -28.55
C MET A 695 -21.29 42.32 -29.92
N GLU A 696 -21.56 43.62 -29.96
CA GLU A 696 -21.23 44.47 -31.12
C GLU A 696 -19.77 44.94 -31.07
N ALA A 697 -19.19 45.17 -32.25
CA ALA A 697 -17.77 45.48 -32.41
C ALA A 697 -17.47 46.95 -32.09
N VAL A 698 -16.31 47.20 -31.48
CA VAL A 698 -15.72 48.54 -31.37
C VAL A 698 -14.62 48.66 -32.42
N ASP A 699 -14.90 49.45 -33.45
CA ASP A 699 -13.89 49.91 -34.41
C ASP A 699 -13.11 51.11 -33.81
N VAL A 700 -12.00 51.47 -34.47
CA VAL A 700 -10.90 52.24 -33.88
C VAL A 700 -10.88 53.74 -34.28
N ASN A 701 -10.28 54.56 -33.42
CA ASN A 701 -9.84 55.98 -33.54
C ASN A 701 -10.79 57.13 -33.16
N ASP A 702 -10.40 57.86 -32.12
CA ASP A 702 -9.93 59.26 -32.13
C ASP A 702 -10.49 60.22 -33.21
N ASP A 703 -11.21 61.26 -32.77
CA ASP A 703 -10.68 62.63 -32.68
C ASP A 703 -11.66 63.55 -31.90
N ASP A 704 -11.12 64.48 -31.11
CA ASP A 704 -11.51 65.92 -31.04
C ASP A 704 -11.03 66.60 -29.74
N GLU A 705 -10.09 67.53 -29.89
CA GLU A 705 -9.84 68.59 -28.90
C GLU A 705 -11.01 69.59 -28.89
N ALA A 706 -11.42 70.06 -27.72
CA ALA A 706 -12.00 71.41 -27.59
C ALA A 706 -11.79 71.96 -26.18
N SER A 707 -11.07 73.09 -26.11
CA SER A 707 -10.80 73.89 -24.92
C SER A 707 -12.05 74.42 -24.21
N LEU A 708 -11.92 74.66 -22.91
CA LEU A 708 -12.72 75.63 -22.16
C LEU A 708 -11.74 76.61 -21.50
N ASP A 709 -11.85 77.89 -21.84
CA ASP A 709 -10.90 78.92 -21.40
C ASP A 709 -11.22 79.48 -19.99
N GLU A 710 -10.15 79.54 -19.20
CA GLU A 710 -9.78 80.51 -18.15
C GLU A 710 -10.72 80.83 -16.95
N ASP A 711 -10.27 80.37 -15.78
CA ASP A 711 -10.06 81.11 -14.51
C ASP A 711 -11.26 81.77 -13.75
N ASP A 712 -11.32 81.79 -12.41
CA ASP A 712 -10.29 81.55 -11.37
C ASP A 712 -10.87 80.92 -10.06
N GLN A 713 -10.03 80.16 -9.35
CA GLN A 713 -10.08 79.70 -7.93
C GLN A 713 -11.43 79.39 -7.22
N GLY A 714 -11.76 78.09 -7.11
CA GLY A 714 -12.98 77.57 -6.46
C GLY A 714 -12.86 76.98 -5.04
N TYR A 715 -13.77 77.44 -4.16
CA TYR A 715 -13.98 77.09 -2.73
C TYR A 715 -15.38 76.44 -2.56
N LEU A 716 -15.76 75.63 -1.55
CA LEU A 716 -15.10 75.15 -0.32
C LEU A 716 -15.66 73.76 0.11
N GLN A 717 -14.77 72.78 0.33
CA GLN A 717 -14.74 71.84 1.47
C GLN A 717 -15.86 71.90 2.54
N LYS A 718 -16.50 70.75 2.86
CA LYS A 718 -17.09 70.37 4.18
C LYS A 718 -17.47 68.87 4.17
N ARG A 719 -16.87 68.00 5.00
CA ARG A 719 -17.02 67.73 6.46
C ARG A 719 -18.04 66.61 6.79
N HIS A 720 -17.57 65.69 7.63
CA HIS A 720 -18.24 64.65 8.45
C HIS A 720 -19.68 64.98 8.95
N ALA A 721 -20.55 64.02 9.33
CA ALA A 721 -20.30 62.65 9.78
C ALA A 721 -21.52 61.69 9.71
N LYS A 722 -21.23 60.38 9.75
CA LYS A 722 -22.03 59.26 10.35
C LYS A 722 -23.50 59.06 9.94
N GLY A 723 -23.72 58.03 9.12
CA GLY A 723 -24.95 57.23 9.08
C GLY A 723 -24.62 55.76 8.76
N THR A 724 -24.79 54.85 9.73
CA THR A 724 -24.41 53.44 9.57
C THR A 724 -25.48 52.64 8.80
N MET A 725 -25.15 52.18 7.59
CA MET A 725 -25.88 51.09 6.93
C MET A 725 -24.95 49.88 6.68
N ARG A 726 -25.42 48.73 7.14
CA ARG A 726 -24.66 47.48 7.24
C ARG A 726 -24.68 46.76 5.88
N LYS A 727 -23.68 46.98 5.02
CA LYS A 727 -23.56 46.26 3.73
C LYS A 727 -23.67 44.75 3.97
N THR A 728 -24.67 44.12 3.34
CA THR A 728 -24.93 42.69 3.46
C THR A 728 -23.81 41.86 2.81
N ARG A 729 -23.61 40.65 3.33
CA ARG A 729 -22.47 39.77 3.00
C ARG A 729 -22.42 39.34 1.51
N GLN A 730 -23.48 39.60 0.74
CA GLN A 730 -23.54 39.36 -0.71
C GLN A 730 -22.80 40.42 -1.54
N ALA A 731 -22.75 41.69 -1.12
CA ALA A 731 -22.11 42.74 -1.92
C ALA A 731 -20.60 42.51 -2.10
N LYS A 732 -19.92 41.99 -1.07
CA LYS A 732 -18.49 41.64 -1.12
C LYS A 732 -18.19 40.35 -1.90
N ALA A 733 -19.20 39.57 -2.27
CA ALA A 733 -19.04 38.37 -3.09
C ALA A 733 -19.16 38.67 -4.60
N LEU A 734 -19.70 39.84 -4.98
CA LEU A 734 -19.88 40.22 -6.39
C LEU A 734 -18.61 40.87 -6.98
N GLU A 735 -17.85 41.64 -6.18
CA GLU A 735 -16.56 42.25 -6.58
C GLU A 735 -15.43 41.22 -6.80
N ALA A 736 -15.66 39.93 -6.51
CA ALA A 736 -14.68 38.85 -6.68
C ALA A 736 -14.78 38.10 -8.02
N ARG A 737 -15.71 38.48 -8.91
CA ARG A 737 -15.74 38.00 -10.31
C ARG A 737 -15.04 39.00 -11.23
N LYS A 738 -13.71 39.02 -11.20
CA LYS A 738 -12.96 39.54 -12.36
C LYS A 738 -13.29 38.67 -13.58
N ALA A 739 -13.51 39.31 -14.72
CA ALA A 739 -13.70 38.63 -16.00
C ALA A 739 -12.53 37.67 -16.29
N PRO A 740 -12.74 36.59 -17.06
CA PRO A 740 -11.64 35.70 -17.46
C PRO A 740 -10.60 36.52 -18.24
N ARG A 741 -9.41 36.64 -17.66
CA ARG A 741 -8.27 37.35 -18.27
C ARG A 741 -7.96 36.77 -19.64
N SER A 742 -7.68 37.63 -20.61
CA SER A 742 -7.36 37.15 -21.95
C SER A 742 -6.01 36.43 -21.95
N PHE A 743 -5.81 35.52 -22.90
CA PHE A 743 -4.56 34.75 -22.98
C PHE A 743 -3.33 35.66 -23.23
N LEU A 744 -3.51 36.75 -23.99
CA LEU A 744 -2.47 37.77 -24.22
C LEU A 744 -2.14 38.57 -22.96
N GLU A 745 -3.15 38.88 -22.14
CA GLU A 745 -2.99 39.60 -20.88
C GLU A 745 -2.15 38.79 -19.87
N LEU A 746 -2.38 37.47 -19.80
CA LEU A 746 -1.58 36.54 -18.98
C LEU A 746 -0.16 36.34 -19.52
N LEU A 747 0.04 36.33 -20.84
CA LEU A 747 1.36 36.30 -21.48
C LEU A 747 2.20 37.54 -21.11
N HIS A 748 1.57 38.72 -21.11
CA HIS A 748 2.21 40.00 -20.78
C HIS A 748 2.52 40.11 -19.29
N GLU A 749 1.58 39.70 -18.41
CA GLU A 749 1.77 39.67 -16.96
C GLU A 749 2.86 38.67 -16.53
N ALA A 750 3.07 37.59 -17.30
CA ALA A 750 4.14 36.61 -17.08
C ALA A 750 5.56 37.08 -17.51
N ASN A 751 5.67 38.24 -18.16
CA ASN A 751 6.95 38.90 -18.53
C ASN A 751 7.99 37.97 -19.20
N LEU A 752 7.51 37.09 -20.09
CA LEU A 752 8.27 35.95 -20.64
C LEU A 752 9.42 36.34 -21.59
N GLU A 753 9.48 37.61 -21.99
CA GLU A 753 10.56 38.18 -22.80
C GLU A 753 11.83 38.42 -21.98
N SER A 754 11.70 38.64 -20.67
CA SER A 754 12.83 38.81 -19.74
C SER A 754 13.61 37.51 -19.46
N LEU A 755 13.13 36.35 -19.93
CA LEU A 755 13.76 35.05 -19.67
C LEU A 755 15.01 34.80 -20.54
N PRO A 756 16.11 34.29 -19.94
CA PRO A 756 17.35 33.97 -20.65
C PRO A 756 17.15 33.09 -21.90
N PRO A 757 18.00 33.21 -22.93
CA PRO A 757 17.79 32.55 -24.23
C PRO A 757 17.80 31.01 -24.17
N HIS A 758 18.37 30.41 -23.13
CA HIS A 758 18.41 28.96 -22.92
C HIS A 758 17.18 28.39 -22.18
N VAL A 759 16.28 29.25 -21.68
CA VAL A 759 15.03 28.82 -21.03
C VAL A 759 13.91 28.77 -22.09
N PRO A 760 13.28 27.61 -22.33
CA PRO A 760 12.17 27.51 -23.27
C PRO A 760 10.94 28.24 -22.69
N SER A 761 10.53 29.32 -23.33
CA SER A 761 9.35 30.12 -22.98
C SER A 761 8.21 29.90 -23.98
N TYR A 762 6.97 30.23 -23.59
CA TYR A 762 5.77 29.98 -24.42
C TYR A 762 5.89 30.58 -25.84
N ILE A 763 6.44 31.79 -25.94
CA ILE A 763 6.65 32.51 -27.21
C ILE A 763 7.66 31.77 -28.12
N ARG A 764 8.68 31.12 -27.53
CA ARG A 764 9.71 30.35 -28.25
C ARG A 764 9.33 28.88 -28.50
N ALA A 765 8.32 28.37 -27.80
CA ALA A 765 7.87 26.98 -27.87
C ALA A 765 6.76 26.73 -28.93
N ALA A 766 6.34 27.77 -29.66
CA ALA A 766 5.39 27.65 -30.74
C ALA A 766 5.95 26.75 -31.86
N VAL A 767 5.30 25.59 -32.07
CA VAL A 767 5.58 24.71 -33.20
C VAL A 767 5.26 25.47 -34.48
N GLY A 768 6.27 25.69 -35.32
CA GLY A 768 6.08 26.33 -36.63
C GLY A 768 5.08 25.58 -37.50
N PRO A 769 4.45 26.24 -38.49
CA PRO A 769 3.45 25.62 -39.35
C PRO A 769 4.00 24.32 -39.98
N PRO A 770 3.15 23.28 -40.14
CA PRO A 770 3.61 21.96 -40.55
C PRO A 770 4.33 22.05 -41.90
N SER A 771 5.62 21.72 -41.91
CA SER A 771 6.42 21.70 -43.13
C SER A 771 5.82 20.66 -44.09
N SER A 772 5.24 21.12 -45.20
CA SER A 772 4.60 20.27 -46.20
C SER A 772 5.57 19.36 -46.98
N THR A 773 6.86 19.46 -46.69
CA THR A 773 7.95 18.83 -47.45
C THR A 773 8.57 17.63 -46.72
N SER A 774 8.41 16.46 -47.35
CA SER A 774 8.97 15.14 -47.03
C SER A 774 8.37 14.35 -45.85
N ARG A 775 7.72 13.22 -46.20
CA ARG A 775 7.65 12.07 -45.29
C ARG A 775 9.09 11.59 -45.06
N ARG A 776 9.60 11.65 -43.83
CA ARG A 776 10.91 11.08 -43.50
C ARG A 776 10.84 9.57 -43.65
N TYR A 777 11.55 9.03 -44.63
CA TYR A 777 11.60 7.60 -44.90
C TYR A 777 12.67 6.94 -44.02
N PHE A 778 12.28 5.96 -43.21
CA PHE A 778 13.18 5.26 -42.31
C PHE A 778 13.45 3.83 -42.78
N CYS A 779 14.64 3.33 -42.47
CA CYS A 779 15.03 1.97 -42.76
C CYS A 779 14.35 1.03 -41.78
N THR A 780 13.66 0.03 -42.33
CA THR A 780 12.96 -0.99 -41.56
C THR A 780 13.90 -1.77 -40.63
N VAL A 781 15.15 -2.03 -41.05
CA VAL A 781 16.15 -2.77 -40.26
C VAL A 781 16.90 -1.87 -39.26
N CYS A 782 17.38 -0.70 -39.69
CA CYS A 782 18.36 0.11 -38.94
C CYS A 782 17.80 1.39 -38.30
N GLY A 783 16.58 1.83 -38.65
CA GLY A 783 15.96 3.07 -38.14
C GLY A 783 16.50 4.39 -38.73
N TYR A 784 17.68 4.42 -39.36
CA TYR A 784 18.20 5.60 -40.06
C TYR A 784 17.41 5.92 -41.35
N ALA A 785 17.63 7.11 -41.92
CA ALA A 785 17.04 7.51 -43.19
C ALA A 785 17.28 6.47 -44.30
N ALA A 786 16.24 6.18 -45.08
CA ALA A 786 16.26 5.16 -46.14
C ALA A 786 16.01 5.76 -47.52
N SER A 787 17.05 5.71 -48.34
CA SER A 787 17.05 6.06 -49.76
C SER A 787 16.59 4.92 -50.67
N TYR A 788 16.68 3.66 -50.21
CA TYR A 788 16.42 2.49 -51.05
C TYR A 788 15.10 1.79 -50.71
N THR A 789 14.42 1.27 -51.74
CA THR A 789 13.18 0.47 -51.68
C THR A 789 13.45 -0.97 -52.11
N CYS A 790 12.92 -1.93 -51.35
CA CYS A 790 12.95 -3.35 -51.71
C CYS A 790 11.94 -3.63 -52.85
N VAL A 791 12.42 -4.22 -53.95
CA VAL A 791 11.63 -4.43 -55.18
C VAL A 791 10.52 -5.48 -54.99
N THR A 792 10.66 -6.36 -54.01
CA THR A 792 9.77 -7.52 -53.76
C THR A 792 8.65 -7.24 -52.75
N CYS A 793 8.81 -6.24 -51.86
CA CYS A 793 7.81 -5.93 -50.82
C CYS A 793 7.64 -4.42 -50.53
N GLY A 794 8.27 -3.53 -51.29
CA GLY A 794 8.17 -2.07 -51.14
C GLY A 794 8.85 -1.46 -49.91
N MET A 795 9.27 -2.29 -48.95
CA MET A 795 9.88 -1.86 -47.68
C MET A 795 11.24 -1.17 -47.89
N ARG A 796 11.52 -0.12 -47.11
CA ARG A 796 12.71 0.72 -47.30
C ARG A 796 13.90 0.34 -46.41
N PHE A 797 15.12 0.55 -46.91
CA PHE A 797 16.37 0.29 -46.20
C PHE A 797 17.48 1.33 -46.42
N CYS A 798 18.43 1.40 -45.47
CA CYS A 798 19.48 2.42 -45.42
C CYS A 798 20.75 2.05 -46.23
N CYS A 799 21.06 0.75 -46.38
CA CYS A 799 22.26 0.29 -47.10
C CYS A 799 22.14 -1.19 -47.51
N ILE A 800 23.04 -1.67 -48.37
CA ILE A 800 23.11 -3.08 -48.84
C ILE A 800 23.19 -4.06 -47.66
N ARG A 801 23.90 -3.72 -46.58
CA ARG A 801 23.99 -4.56 -45.38
C ARG A 801 22.62 -4.76 -44.72
N CYS A 802 21.77 -3.73 -44.74
CA CYS A 802 20.38 -3.82 -44.29
C CYS A 802 19.45 -4.44 -45.34
N GLN A 803 19.79 -4.40 -46.63
CA GLN A 803 19.08 -5.14 -47.68
C GLN A 803 19.21 -6.65 -47.49
N ILE A 804 20.42 -7.15 -47.17
CA ILE A 804 20.66 -8.58 -46.91
C ILE A 804 19.86 -9.01 -45.68
N VAL A 805 20.01 -8.32 -44.54
CA VAL A 805 19.23 -8.62 -43.32
C VAL A 805 17.72 -8.49 -43.56
N HIS A 806 17.28 -7.53 -44.36
CA HIS A 806 15.88 -7.41 -44.76
C HIS A 806 15.42 -8.62 -45.59
N ASN A 807 16.20 -9.04 -46.59
CA ASN A 807 15.91 -10.19 -47.43
C ASN A 807 15.81 -11.48 -46.59
N ASP A 808 16.78 -11.72 -45.70
CA ASP A 808 16.89 -12.94 -44.90
C ASP A 808 15.81 -13.04 -43.81
N THR A 809 15.35 -11.92 -43.25
CA THR A 809 14.51 -11.93 -42.04
C THR A 809 13.13 -11.28 -42.18
N ARG A 810 12.87 -10.51 -43.25
CA ARG A 810 11.67 -9.65 -43.38
C ARG A 810 11.06 -9.59 -44.77
N CYS A 811 11.77 -10.00 -45.82
CA CYS A 811 11.27 -10.03 -47.19
C CYS A 811 10.44 -11.31 -47.44
N LEU A 812 9.43 -11.52 -46.62
CA LEU A 812 8.42 -12.52 -46.90
C LEU A 812 7.50 -11.96 -47.98
N LYS A 813 7.54 -12.56 -49.17
CA LYS A 813 6.49 -12.41 -50.18
C LYS A 813 5.14 -12.62 -49.48
N PHE A 814 4.18 -11.76 -49.76
CA PHE A 814 2.80 -12.21 -49.81
C PHE A 814 2.78 -13.38 -50.81
N VAL A 815 2.59 -14.60 -50.30
CA VAL A 815 2.01 -15.67 -51.11
C VAL A 815 0.57 -15.24 -51.38
N ALA A 816 0.14 -15.41 -52.62
CA ALA A 816 -1.18 -15.03 -53.10
C ALA A 816 -2.31 -15.81 -52.38
#